data_AF-A0A8C0RTQ8-F1
#
_entry.id   AF-A0A8C0RTQ8-F1
#
_cell.length_a   1.000
_cell.length_b   1.000
_cell.length_c   1.000
_cell.angle_alpha   90.00
_cell.angle_beta   90.00
_cell.angle_gamma   90.00
#
_symmetry.space_group_name_H-M   'P 1'
#
loop_
_entity.id
_entity.type
_entity.pdbx_description
1 polymer ?
#
loop_
_entity_poly.entity_id
_entity_poly.type
_entity_poly.pdbx_seq_one_letter_code
_entity_poly.pdbx_strand_id
1 'polypeptide(L)'
;MIAGGNQSILLWMGKKNPYVNLRRRIPTLNEGTVKRWIADVGTKQWQNTKREIREIFSSPACLIGSFLKERIAAETMLIHLDLNKARNDFKELTQKDWIANMITTSLKDNLLKNLPFHSPHQEALEIFFLLPECPMMHDYNNWESLVVPFAEAICAMSDQSLGVLEEYWASLQEAAFIRLVQMFKRAVTAQLHYWTESSENNYHVKALLEILKKLHRVNQAKCQLPENIFKVNELTHWLDFYGDAYRRSSWKVNSVSMDTSVGTQYPVIFSHFPFIFNILSKIKLLYADSLLKIQEKKFRACMRLAGIMEQGGSQLALLPTFNLTVRRSHLIEDVLNHLNQFENEDLRRELMVSFSGEIGHDSGGVKVEFFHCLFEEMTRPEYGMFTYPEDASYMWFPVTPKFEKKRYFFFGVLCGLSLFNFNVANIPFPLALFKKLLDQTPSLEDLKELSPVLGKSLQTLLDDEGDDFGEVFLIYFNVHWDKNDVDLIPNGSGIIVDQTNKRDYVSKYVNYIFNISVKAVYEEFQRGFYKVCDKDIIEFFHPEELKDVVIGNTDYDWETFEKNAHYEEGYDNSHPTIVMFWKALHKLTLEEKKKFLVFLTGTDRIQVKGLKNMKITFCCPENVNEKDPIRAQTCISVLYLPKYSTMERVEEALQVAINNSRGFG
;
A
#
# COMPACT_ATOMS: atom_id res chain seq x y z
N MET A 1 3.33 6.50 50.22
CA MET A 1 4.32 6.53 49.14
C MET A 1 5.31 7.64 49.42
N ILE A 2 6.58 7.29 49.44
CA ILE A 2 7.71 8.19 49.68
C ILE A 2 8.58 8.11 48.43
N ALA A 3 9.09 9.25 47.96
CA ALA A 3 10.04 9.32 46.87
C ALA A 3 11.28 10.11 47.33
N GLY A 4 12.47 9.61 46.97
CA GLY A 4 13.75 10.32 47.04
C GLY A 4 14.30 10.52 45.62
N GLY A 5 14.09 11.71 45.04
CA GLY A 5 14.71 12.13 43.78
C GLY A 5 14.30 11.36 42.52
N ASN A 6 14.94 11.70 41.39
CA ASN A 6 14.58 11.26 40.03
C ASN A 6 14.71 9.73 39.76
N GLN A 7 15.03 8.91 40.76
CA GLN A 7 15.10 7.45 40.67
C GLN A 7 14.42 6.74 41.85
N SER A 8 13.28 7.27 42.30
CA SER A 8 12.62 6.81 43.53
C SER A 8 11.93 5.45 43.42
N ILE A 9 12.25 4.55 44.34
CA ILE A 9 11.46 3.34 44.65
C ILE A 9 10.14 3.75 45.32
N LEU A 10 9.03 3.21 44.83
CA LEU A 10 7.68 3.49 45.30
C LEU A 10 7.31 2.54 46.45
N LEU A 11 7.46 2.98 47.71
CA LEU A 11 7.06 2.17 48.88
C LEU A 11 5.58 2.37 49.24
N TRP A 12 4.77 1.31 49.07
CA TRP A 12 3.41 1.18 49.60
C TRP A 12 3.46 0.50 50.98
N MET A 13 2.83 1.08 52.00
CA MET A 13 2.78 0.52 53.35
C MET A 13 1.34 0.50 53.88
N GLY A 14 0.84 -0.70 54.20
CA GLY A 14 -0.51 -0.90 54.75
C GLY A 14 -0.64 -0.60 56.26
N LYS A 15 0.45 -0.39 57.00
CA LYS A 15 0.45 0.03 58.41
C LYS A 15 1.43 1.17 58.65
N LYS A 16 1.08 2.10 59.55
CA LYS A 16 1.95 3.24 59.95
C LYS A 16 3.27 2.70 60.50
N ASN A 17 4.38 2.99 59.81
CA ASN A 17 5.74 2.73 60.32
C ASN A 17 6.24 3.98 61.06
N PRO A 18 6.58 3.88 62.36
CA PRO A 18 7.03 5.03 63.17
C PRO A 18 8.41 5.58 62.78
N TYR A 19 9.23 4.83 62.03
CA TYR A 19 10.56 5.27 61.55
C TYR A 19 10.51 6.06 60.24
N VAL A 20 9.31 6.24 59.68
CA VAL A 20 9.09 6.88 58.39
C VAL A 20 8.49 8.27 58.60
N ASN A 21 9.16 9.30 58.08
CA ASN A 21 8.66 10.68 58.16
C ASN A 21 7.43 10.87 57.25
N LEU A 22 6.24 10.70 57.84
CA LEU A 22 4.93 10.83 57.18
C LEU A 22 4.65 12.20 56.56
N ARG A 23 5.48 13.24 56.84
CA ARG A 23 5.37 14.57 56.21
C ARG A 23 5.94 14.65 54.79
N ARG A 24 6.65 13.62 54.30
CA ARG A 24 7.21 13.56 52.94
C ARG A 24 6.40 12.64 52.04
N ARG A 25 5.14 12.99 51.77
CA ARG A 25 4.33 12.32 50.73
C ARG A 25 4.50 13.07 49.42
N ILE A 26 4.63 12.34 48.32
CA ILE A 26 4.56 12.96 46.99
C ILE A 26 3.14 13.48 46.72
N PRO A 27 2.99 14.63 46.08
CA PRO A 27 1.68 15.11 45.64
C PRO A 27 1.12 14.15 44.59
N THR A 28 -0.17 13.82 44.72
CA THR A 28 -0.88 12.89 43.83
C THR A 28 -2.26 13.45 43.49
N LEU A 29 -2.71 13.16 42.27
CA LEU A 29 -4.06 13.44 41.82
C LEU A 29 -5.01 12.39 42.38
N ASN A 30 -6.15 12.85 42.89
CA ASN A 30 -7.27 12.00 43.28
C ASN A 30 -8.59 12.70 42.88
N GLU A 31 -9.70 11.98 42.97
CA GLU A 31 -11.02 12.48 42.55
C GLU A 31 -11.40 13.80 43.25
N GLY A 32 -11.06 13.95 44.54
CA GLY A 32 -11.30 15.18 45.29
C GLY A 32 -10.41 16.35 44.83
N THR A 33 -9.21 16.09 44.35
CA THR A 33 -8.31 17.11 43.75
C THR A 33 -8.83 17.55 42.38
N VAL A 34 -9.25 16.61 41.52
CA VAL A 34 -9.81 16.91 40.19
C VAL A 34 -11.03 17.81 40.31
N LYS A 35 -12.03 17.42 41.11
CA LYS A 35 -13.24 18.22 41.33
C LYS A 35 -12.95 19.61 41.88
N ARG A 36 -11.97 19.72 42.79
CA ARG A 36 -11.58 21.00 43.40
C ARG A 36 -10.91 21.95 42.40
N TRP A 37 -10.10 21.44 41.48
CA TRP A 37 -9.45 22.28 40.48
C TRP A 37 -10.43 22.78 39.41
N ILE A 38 -11.47 21.99 39.12
CA ILE A 38 -12.49 22.32 38.11
C ILE A 38 -13.54 23.28 38.66
N ALA A 39 -13.91 23.14 39.94
CA ALA A 39 -14.79 24.08 40.61
C ALA A 39 -14.14 25.47 40.61
N ASP A 40 -14.78 26.48 40.03
CA ASP A 40 -14.22 27.84 39.92
C ASP A 40 -13.83 28.38 41.29
N VAL A 41 -12.57 28.77 41.45
CA VAL A 41 -12.01 29.16 42.74
C VAL A 41 -11.44 30.56 42.71
N GLY A 42 -11.70 31.32 43.79
CA GLY A 42 -11.15 32.65 44.00
C GLY A 42 -9.61 32.72 43.90
N THR A 43 -9.08 33.93 43.73
CA THR A 43 -7.68 34.22 43.36
C THR A 43 -6.60 33.53 44.20
N LYS A 44 -6.83 33.25 45.49
CA LYS A 44 -5.85 32.57 46.37
C LYS A 44 -5.83 31.05 46.17
N GLN A 45 -6.99 30.43 45.94
CA GLN A 45 -7.05 29.00 45.61
C GLN A 45 -6.52 28.75 44.19
N TRP A 46 -6.73 29.70 43.27
CA TRP A 46 -6.16 29.65 41.92
C TRP A 46 -4.63 29.48 41.89
N GLN A 47 -3.89 30.28 42.67
CA GLN A 47 -2.43 30.19 42.72
C GLN A 47 -1.95 28.86 43.34
N ASN A 48 -2.67 28.36 44.35
CA ASN A 48 -2.39 27.04 44.92
C ASN A 48 -2.63 25.93 43.90
N THR A 49 -3.75 25.97 43.17
CA THR A 49 -4.05 24.99 42.11
C THR A 49 -2.96 24.99 41.02
N LYS A 50 -2.51 26.16 40.57
CA LYS A 50 -1.40 26.26 39.61
C LYS A 50 -0.12 25.60 40.13
N ARG A 51 0.23 25.81 41.40
CA ARG A 51 1.39 25.17 42.02
C ARG A 51 1.22 23.66 42.08
N GLU A 52 0.06 23.17 42.52
CA GLU A 52 -0.22 21.74 42.63
C GLU A 52 -0.18 21.04 41.25
N ILE A 53 -0.80 21.63 40.22
CA ILE A 53 -0.72 21.11 38.83
C ILE A 53 0.74 20.99 38.41
N ARG A 54 1.53 22.06 38.58
CA ARG A 54 2.93 22.06 38.19
C ARG A 54 3.73 21.00 38.95
N GLU A 55 3.52 20.84 40.25
CA GLU A 55 4.22 19.82 41.05
C GLU A 55 3.89 18.39 40.63
N ILE A 56 2.61 18.09 40.33
CA ILE A 56 2.17 16.76 39.93
C ILE A 56 2.62 16.42 38.50
N PHE A 57 2.36 17.32 37.55
CA PHE A 57 2.61 17.08 36.13
C PHE A 57 4.06 17.32 35.69
N SER A 58 4.96 17.75 36.58
CA SER A 58 6.39 17.88 36.29
C SER A 58 7.21 16.65 36.71
N SER A 59 6.62 15.68 37.42
CA SER A 59 7.33 14.55 38.02
C SER A 59 6.72 13.21 37.60
N PRO A 60 7.47 12.31 36.94
CA PRO A 60 7.01 10.96 36.63
C PRO A 60 6.47 10.21 37.85
N ALA A 61 7.17 10.30 38.99
CA ALA A 61 6.77 9.61 40.22
C ALA A 61 5.44 10.13 40.79
N CYS A 62 5.19 11.44 40.71
CA CYS A 62 3.92 12.02 41.17
C CYS A 62 2.75 11.57 40.28
N LEU A 63 2.97 11.54 38.96
CA LEU A 63 1.93 11.14 38.00
C LEU A 63 1.64 9.64 38.09
N ILE A 64 2.65 8.78 38.09
CA ILE A 64 2.52 7.32 38.31
C ILE A 64 1.77 7.08 39.62
N GLY A 65 2.22 7.72 40.70
CA GLY A 65 1.62 7.58 42.02
C GLY A 65 0.15 7.98 42.12
N SER A 66 -0.36 8.77 41.17
CA SER A 66 -1.75 9.22 41.14
C SER A 66 -2.73 8.14 40.64
N PHE A 67 -2.23 7.12 39.96
CA PHE A 67 -3.05 6.13 39.26
C PHE A 67 -2.69 4.67 39.57
N LEU A 68 -1.95 4.42 40.66
CA LEU A 68 -1.63 3.06 41.10
C LEU A 68 -2.87 2.30 41.57
N LYS A 69 -2.99 1.04 41.16
CA LYS A 69 -3.99 0.08 41.65
C LYS A 69 -3.56 -0.52 42.99
N GLU A 70 -4.54 -0.87 43.84
CA GLU A 70 -4.26 -1.65 45.05
C GLU A 70 -3.86 -3.08 44.69
N ARG A 71 -2.74 -3.56 45.24
CA ARG A 71 -2.28 -4.96 45.03
C ARG A 71 -3.18 -5.92 45.80
N ILE A 72 -3.94 -6.74 45.07
CA ILE A 72 -4.54 -7.97 45.61
C ILE A 72 -3.49 -9.07 45.48
N ALA A 73 -3.19 -9.77 46.57
CA ALA A 73 -1.97 -10.57 46.77
C ALA A 73 -1.77 -11.81 45.85
N ALA A 74 -2.57 -11.98 44.79
CA ALA A 74 -2.57 -13.18 43.95
C ALA A 74 -2.35 -12.92 42.44
N GLU A 75 -2.29 -11.67 41.97
CA GLU A 75 -2.17 -11.37 40.53
C GLU A 75 -0.78 -10.88 40.14
N THR A 76 -0.13 -11.60 39.23
CA THR A 76 1.06 -11.16 38.50
C THR A 76 0.63 -10.13 37.44
N MET A 77 0.25 -8.91 37.88
CA MET A 77 -0.12 -7.84 36.95
C MET A 77 1.13 -7.26 36.24
N LEU A 78 1.10 -7.22 34.91
CA LEU A 78 2.11 -6.57 34.06
C LEU A 78 2.15 -5.04 34.21
N ILE A 79 1.02 -4.42 34.59
CA ILE A 79 0.86 -2.96 34.71
C ILE A 79 0.18 -2.66 36.04
N HIS A 80 0.78 -1.80 36.87
CA HIS A 80 0.22 -1.45 38.18
C HIS A 80 -0.67 -0.20 38.15
N LEU A 81 -1.04 0.29 36.96
CA LEU A 81 -1.81 1.51 36.75
C LEU A 81 -3.28 1.27 36.36
N ASP A 82 -4.14 2.19 36.77
CA ASP A 82 -5.50 2.38 36.25
C ASP A 82 -5.52 3.45 35.14
N LEU A 83 -5.23 2.99 33.92
CA LEU A 83 -5.18 3.84 32.73
C LEU A 83 -6.55 4.42 32.34
N ASN A 84 -7.65 3.72 32.68
CA ASN A 84 -9.00 4.22 32.40
C ASN A 84 -9.33 5.39 33.32
N LYS A 85 -9.00 5.26 34.61
CA LYS A 85 -9.10 6.38 35.55
C LYS A 85 -8.19 7.54 35.13
N ALA A 86 -6.95 7.27 34.74
CA ALA A 86 -6.03 8.30 34.24
C ALA A 86 -6.62 9.09 33.07
N ARG A 87 -7.11 8.37 32.05
CA ARG A 87 -7.75 9.00 30.89
C ARG A 87 -8.95 9.85 31.28
N ASN A 88 -9.83 9.34 32.15
CA ASN A 88 -11.03 10.07 32.57
C ASN A 88 -10.67 11.35 33.34
N ASP A 89 -9.76 11.26 34.31
CA ASP A 89 -9.29 12.41 35.09
C ASP A 89 -8.61 13.45 34.19
N PHE A 90 -7.76 13.02 33.24
CA PHE A 90 -7.13 13.94 32.28
C PHE A 90 -8.15 14.58 31.35
N LYS A 91 -9.15 13.83 30.88
CA LYS A 91 -10.23 14.36 30.04
C LYS A 91 -11.07 15.38 30.79
N GLU A 92 -11.36 15.15 32.07
CA GLU A 92 -12.11 16.09 32.91
C GLU A 92 -11.32 17.39 33.13
N LEU A 93 -10.04 17.27 33.49
CA LEU A 93 -9.16 18.42 33.74
C LEU A 93 -8.96 19.29 32.49
N THR A 94 -8.83 18.66 31.32
CA THR A 94 -8.56 19.36 30.05
C THR A 94 -9.77 20.06 29.46
N GLN A 95 -10.97 19.94 30.05
CA GLN A 95 -12.14 20.75 29.69
C GLN A 95 -11.95 22.24 30.01
N LYS A 96 -10.98 22.59 30.87
CA LYS A 96 -10.64 23.97 31.20
C LYS A 96 -9.33 24.34 30.50
N ASP A 97 -9.39 25.24 29.51
CA ASP A 97 -8.23 25.62 28.67
C ASP A 97 -7.01 26.05 29.48
N TRP A 98 -7.20 26.79 30.57
CA TRP A 98 -6.10 27.24 31.41
C TRP A 98 -5.41 26.07 32.15
N ILE A 99 -6.17 25.03 32.55
CA ILE A 99 -5.61 23.82 33.17
C ILE A 99 -4.86 23.03 32.10
N ALA A 100 -5.47 22.85 30.93
CA ALA A 100 -4.85 22.20 29.78
C ALA A 100 -3.50 22.85 29.44
N ASN A 101 -3.44 24.18 29.31
CA ASN A 101 -2.21 24.94 29.05
C ASN A 101 -1.17 24.81 30.17
N MET A 102 -1.60 24.75 31.44
CA MET A 102 -0.70 24.52 32.58
C MET A 102 -0.11 23.10 32.56
N ILE A 103 -0.92 22.10 32.22
CA ILE A 103 -0.47 20.72 32.06
C ILE A 103 0.51 20.64 30.90
N THR A 104 0.18 21.17 29.72
CA THR A 104 1.05 21.19 28.54
C THR A 104 2.41 21.81 28.85
N THR A 105 2.43 22.99 29.47
CA THR A 105 3.68 23.66 29.90
C THR A 105 4.47 22.79 30.89
N SER A 106 3.80 22.16 31.86
CA SER A 106 4.47 21.30 32.86
C SER A 106 5.09 20.04 32.24
N LEU A 107 4.38 19.42 31.28
CA LEU A 107 4.86 18.26 30.53
C LEU A 107 6.07 18.62 29.68
N LYS A 108 5.96 19.69 28.88
CA LYS A 108 7.01 20.20 27.98
C LYS A 108 8.27 20.60 28.73
N ASP A 109 8.12 21.47 29.75
CA ASP A 109 9.27 22.14 30.33
C ASP A 109 10.01 21.28 31.36
N ASN A 110 9.32 20.30 31.96
CA ASN A 110 9.84 19.52 33.08
C ASN A 110 9.73 18.00 32.88
N LEU A 111 8.52 17.44 32.67
CA LEU A 111 8.34 15.99 32.73
C LEU A 111 9.07 15.26 31.60
N LEU A 112 8.94 15.72 30.36
CA LEU A 112 9.56 15.08 29.20
C LEU A 112 11.10 15.09 29.28
N LYS A 113 11.69 16.14 29.87
CA LYS A 113 13.14 16.23 30.10
C LYS A 113 13.66 15.28 31.19
N ASN A 114 12.77 14.78 32.04
CA ASN A 114 13.10 13.91 33.17
C ASN A 114 12.54 12.48 32.99
N LEU A 115 12.24 12.06 31.75
CA LEU A 115 11.75 10.72 31.49
C LEU A 115 12.80 9.66 31.86
N PRO A 116 12.43 8.57 32.55
CA PRO A 116 13.36 7.56 33.03
C PRO A 116 13.67 6.48 31.97
N PHE A 117 13.98 6.88 30.72
CA PHE A 117 14.19 5.96 29.60
C PHE A 117 15.47 5.09 29.69
N HIS A 118 16.38 5.44 30.60
CA HIS A 118 17.56 4.61 30.94
C HIS A 118 17.35 3.74 32.20
N SER A 119 16.16 3.77 32.81
CA SER A 119 15.89 3.00 34.02
C SER A 119 15.75 1.50 33.71
N PRO A 120 16.43 0.62 34.46
CA PRO A 120 16.22 -0.83 34.37
C PRO A 120 14.95 -1.29 35.11
N HIS A 121 14.30 -0.40 35.88
CA HIS A 121 13.12 -0.72 36.68
C HIS A 121 11.82 -0.50 35.91
N GLN A 122 10.99 -1.54 35.81
CA GLN A 122 9.70 -1.54 35.11
C GLN A 122 8.74 -0.46 35.65
N GLU A 123 8.71 -0.25 36.96
CA GLU A 123 7.84 0.74 37.60
C GLU A 123 8.17 2.17 37.16
N ALA A 124 9.42 2.45 36.80
CA ALA A 124 9.79 3.77 36.28
C ALA A 124 9.27 3.98 34.85
N LEU A 125 9.14 2.91 34.06
CA LEU A 125 8.67 2.96 32.67
C LEU A 125 7.15 3.15 32.56
N GLU A 126 6.40 2.98 33.65
CA GLU A 126 4.94 3.15 33.68
C GLU A 126 4.47 4.56 33.25
N ILE A 127 5.34 5.57 33.34
CA ILE A 127 5.03 6.91 32.81
C ILE A 127 4.77 6.90 31.31
N PHE A 128 5.44 6.01 30.55
CA PHE A 128 5.25 5.85 29.11
C PHE A 128 3.88 5.24 28.77
N PHE A 129 3.21 4.63 29.74
CA PHE A 129 1.84 4.13 29.59
C PHE A 129 0.81 5.22 29.86
N LEU A 130 1.10 6.15 30.78
CA LEU A 130 0.21 7.25 31.16
C LEU A 130 0.20 8.41 30.18
N LEU A 131 1.36 8.79 29.63
CA LEU A 131 1.44 9.96 28.75
C LEU A 131 0.51 9.86 27.53
N PRO A 132 0.42 8.72 26.81
CA PRO A 132 -0.55 8.57 25.73
C PRO A 132 -2.02 8.72 26.14
N GLU A 133 -2.34 8.65 27.43
CA GLU A 133 -3.69 8.87 27.95
C GLU A 133 -4.03 10.36 28.15
N CYS A 134 -3.03 11.24 28.10
CA CYS A 134 -3.21 12.70 28.20
C CYS A 134 -3.75 13.27 26.87
N PRO A 135 -4.89 13.98 26.87
CA PRO A 135 -5.44 14.59 25.65
C PRO A 135 -4.49 15.54 24.92
N MET A 136 -3.59 16.21 25.65
CA MET A 136 -2.61 17.14 25.10
C MET A 136 -1.59 16.48 24.16
N MET A 137 -1.33 15.17 24.33
CA MET A 137 -0.46 14.40 23.43
C MET A 137 -1.12 14.14 22.07
N HIS A 138 -2.45 14.29 21.97
CA HIS A 138 -3.23 14.06 20.74
C HIS A 138 -3.61 15.36 20.02
N ASP A 139 -3.25 16.51 20.60
CA ASP A 139 -3.48 17.83 20.03
C ASP A 139 -2.50 18.08 18.88
N TYR A 140 -3.04 18.50 17.74
CA TYR A 140 -2.28 18.80 16.53
C TYR A 140 -1.21 19.87 16.73
N ASN A 141 -1.40 20.82 17.65
CA ASN A 141 -0.45 21.92 17.88
C ASN A 141 0.72 21.54 18.79
N ASN A 142 0.60 20.43 19.52
CA ASN A 142 1.59 20.03 20.52
C ASN A 142 2.58 18.97 20.03
N TRP A 143 2.48 18.53 18.76
CA TRP A 143 3.25 17.42 18.22
C TRP A 143 4.76 17.56 18.42
N GLU A 144 5.31 18.74 18.09
CA GLU A 144 6.75 19.03 18.18
C GLU A 144 7.21 19.12 19.63
N SER A 145 6.42 19.77 20.48
CA SER A 145 6.82 20.04 21.87
C SER A 145 6.58 18.88 22.84
N LEU A 146 5.68 17.95 22.50
CA LEU A 146 5.31 16.84 23.36
C LEU A 146 5.58 15.47 22.75
N VAL A 147 5.06 15.21 21.54
CA VAL A 147 5.07 13.87 20.93
C VAL A 147 6.47 13.50 20.41
N VAL A 148 7.19 14.46 19.84
CA VAL A 148 8.57 14.25 19.35
C VAL A 148 9.54 13.90 20.50
N PRO A 149 9.66 14.70 21.59
CA PRO A 149 10.52 14.33 22.72
C PRO A 149 10.14 13.00 23.36
N PHE A 150 8.84 12.67 23.37
CA PHE A 150 8.35 11.38 23.83
C PHE A 150 8.82 10.23 22.91
N ALA A 151 8.74 10.40 21.59
CA ALA A 151 9.21 9.41 20.62
C ALA A 151 10.74 9.23 20.70
N GLU A 152 11.49 10.32 20.83
CA GLU A 152 12.94 10.31 20.99
C GLU A 152 13.38 9.57 22.25
N ALA A 153 12.69 9.82 23.38
CA ALA A 153 12.95 9.11 24.63
C ALA A 153 12.75 7.60 24.49
N ILE A 154 11.71 7.15 23.77
CA ILE A 154 11.49 5.73 23.49
C ILE A 154 12.57 5.17 22.55
N CYS A 155 12.98 5.93 21.53
CA CYS A 155 14.04 5.52 20.61
C CYS A 155 15.40 5.37 21.30
N ALA A 156 15.64 6.10 22.39
CA ALA A 156 16.87 6.04 23.18
C ALA A 156 16.88 4.96 24.29
N MET A 157 15.81 4.17 24.41
CA MET A 157 15.71 3.10 25.41
C MET A 157 16.64 1.92 25.11
N SER A 158 17.02 1.20 26.17
CA SER A 158 17.65 -0.12 26.03
C SER A 158 16.66 -1.16 25.48
N ASP A 159 17.17 -2.22 24.85
CA ASP A 159 16.33 -3.31 24.33
C ASP A 159 15.46 -3.95 25.43
N GLN A 160 15.98 -4.04 26.66
CA GLN A 160 15.23 -4.54 27.82
C GLN A 160 14.02 -3.65 28.15
N SER A 161 14.23 -2.34 28.26
CA SER A 161 13.16 -1.38 28.56
C SER A 161 12.13 -1.31 27.43
N LEU A 162 12.60 -1.43 26.18
CA LEU A 162 11.72 -1.47 25.02
C LEU A 162 10.86 -2.74 24.99
N GLY A 163 11.42 -3.90 25.36
CA GLY A 163 10.66 -5.15 25.46
C GLY A 163 9.45 -5.04 26.40
N VAL A 164 9.61 -4.35 27.52
CA VAL A 164 8.51 -4.06 28.47
C VAL A 164 7.41 -3.21 27.81
N LEU A 165 7.79 -2.19 27.02
CA LEU A 165 6.83 -1.38 26.27
C LEU A 165 6.10 -2.18 25.19
N GLU A 166 6.80 -3.05 24.47
CA GLU A 166 6.21 -3.89 23.43
C GLU A 166 5.22 -4.91 24.00
N GLU A 167 5.52 -5.48 25.18
CA GLU A 167 4.57 -6.31 25.93
C GLU A 167 3.35 -5.52 26.40
N TYR A 168 3.56 -4.29 26.89
CA TYR A 168 2.47 -3.39 27.24
C TYR A 168 1.57 -3.09 26.03
N TRP A 169 2.15 -2.65 24.91
CA TRP A 169 1.40 -2.34 23.69
C TRP A 169 0.60 -3.54 23.20
N ALA A 170 1.16 -4.74 23.29
CA ALA A 170 0.47 -5.96 22.92
C ALA A 170 -0.71 -6.32 23.82
N SER A 171 -0.68 -5.89 25.08
CA SER A 171 -1.76 -6.12 26.05
C SER A 171 -2.87 -5.07 25.99
N LEU A 172 -2.71 -4.01 25.19
CA LEU A 172 -3.70 -2.95 25.05
C LEU A 172 -4.98 -3.47 24.40
N GLN A 173 -6.12 -2.97 24.89
CA GLN A 173 -7.39 -3.09 24.17
C GLN A 173 -7.28 -2.40 22.81
N GLU A 174 -7.98 -2.93 21.80
CA GLU A 174 -7.98 -2.43 20.42
C GLU A 174 -8.14 -0.89 20.35
N ALA A 175 -9.14 -0.33 21.03
CA ALA A 175 -9.36 1.11 21.01
C ALA A 175 -8.20 1.93 21.60
N ALA A 176 -7.47 1.39 22.59
CA ALA A 176 -6.31 2.05 23.19
C ALA A 176 -5.08 1.97 22.29
N PHE A 177 -4.86 0.82 21.67
CA PHE A 177 -3.80 0.65 20.67
C PHE A 177 -4.02 1.58 19.47
N ILE A 178 -5.24 1.65 18.93
CA ILE A 178 -5.58 2.56 17.83
C ILE A 178 -5.33 4.01 18.23
N ARG A 179 -5.72 4.45 19.44
CA ARG A 179 -5.41 5.82 19.90
C ARG A 179 -3.92 6.10 19.94
N LEU A 180 -3.11 5.16 20.42
CA LEU A 180 -1.66 5.30 20.45
C LEU A 180 -1.07 5.46 19.04
N VAL A 181 -1.50 4.63 18.08
CA VAL A 181 -1.10 4.74 16.67
C VAL A 181 -1.52 6.11 16.11
N GLN A 182 -2.75 6.55 16.38
CA GLN A 182 -3.26 7.83 15.90
C GLN A 182 -2.51 9.04 16.46
N MET A 183 -2.02 8.98 17.70
CA MET A 183 -1.18 10.00 18.31
C MET A 183 0.06 10.29 17.46
N PHE A 184 0.79 9.23 17.09
CA PHE A 184 2.00 9.36 16.27
C PHE A 184 1.68 9.71 14.81
N LYS A 185 0.62 9.15 14.24
CA LYS A 185 0.19 9.52 12.87
C LYS A 185 -0.16 11.00 12.77
N ARG A 186 -0.90 11.54 13.74
CA ARG A 186 -1.22 12.98 13.80
C ARG A 186 0.04 13.83 13.87
N ALA A 187 1.03 13.41 14.65
CA ALA A 187 2.31 14.12 14.72
C ALA A 187 3.06 14.10 13.38
N VAL A 188 3.12 12.96 12.69
CA VAL A 188 3.70 12.87 11.33
C VAL A 188 2.95 13.78 10.36
N THR A 189 1.61 13.73 10.34
CA THR A 189 0.79 14.59 9.49
C THR A 189 0.97 16.07 9.80
N ALA A 190 1.06 16.44 11.09
CA ALA A 190 1.27 17.81 11.50
C ALA A 190 2.62 18.34 11.02
N GLN A 191 3.66 17.54 11.17
CA GLN A 191 5.00 17.88 10.70
C GLN A 191 5.06 18.06 9.17
N LEU A 192 4.36 17.23 8.40
CA LEU A 192 4.35 17.32 6.94
C LEU A 192 3.77 18.66 6.43
N HIS A 193 2.86 19.30 7.16
CA HIS A 193 2.33 20.62 6.79
C HIS A 193 3.35 21.74 6.94
N TYR A 194 4.37 21.56 7.81
CA TYR A 194 5.43 22.52 8.08
C TYR A 194 6.80 22.00 7.61
N TRP A 195 6.81 21.13 6.60
CA TRP A 195 8.03 20.46 6.14
C TRP A 195 9.01 21.46 5.53
N THR A 196 10.18 21.64 6.17
CA THR A 196 11.26 22.52 5.69
C THR A 196 12.55 21.80 5.32
N GLU A 197 12.54 20.45 5.32
CA GLU A 197 13.71 19.60 5.05
C GLU A 197 14.95 19.88 5.93
N SER A 198 14.81 20.61 7.04
CA SER A 198 15.89 20.84 7.99
C SER A 198 16.39 19.52 8.61
N SER A 199 17.63 19.51 9.10
CA SER A 199 18.19 18.35 9.81
C SER A 199 17.36 17.96 11.03
N GLU A 200 16.86 18.96 11.77
CA GLU A 200 15.96 18.81 12.90
C GLU A 200 14.62 18.17 12.50
N ASN A 201 13.99 18.65 11.41
CA ASN A 201 12.77 18.04 10.89
C ASN A 201 12.96 16.56 10.51
N ASN A 202 14.09 16.25 9.87
CA ASN A 202 14.43 14.87 9.52
C ASN A 202 14.62 13.98 10.76
N TYR A 203 15.21 14.50 11.83
CA TYR A 203 15.36 13.76 13.09
C TYR A 203 14.02 13.50 13.77
N HIS A 204 13.18 14.55 13.88
CA HIS A 204 11.85 14.47 14.48
C HIS A 204 10.97 13.43 13.77
N VAL A 205 10.85 13.52 12.44
CA VAL A 205 9.98 12.61 11.69
C VAL A 205 10.51 11.17 11.73
N LYS A 206 11.84 11.00 11.72
CA LYS A 206 12.46 9.68 11.84
C LYS A 206 12.12 9.03 13.19
N ALA A 207 12.20 9.77 14.29
CA ALA A 207 11.80 9.26 15.61
C ALA A 207 10.33 8.80 15.59
N LEU A 208 9.42 9.64 15.07
CA LEU A 208 7.99 9.30 14.96
C LEU A 208 7.74 8.03 14.11
N LEU A 209 8.40 7.93 12.96
CA LEU A 209 8.26 6.77 12.06
C LEU A 209 8.85 5.49 12.65
N GLU A 210 9.96 5.57 13.40
CA GLU A 210 10.52 4.41 14.10
C GLU A 210 9.58 3.90 15.20
N ILE A 211 8.88 4.78 15.91
CA ILE A 211 7.85 4.34 16.86
C ILE A 211 6.67 3.68 16.14
N LEU A 212 6.18 4.27 15.04
CA LEU A 212 5.13 3.65 14.23
C LEU A 212 5.54 2.27 13.71
N LYS A 213 6.82 2.08 13.35
CA LYS A 213 7.37 0.79 12.90
C LYS A 213 7.40 -0.24 14.03
N LYS A 214 7.73 0.17 15.26
CA LYS A 214 7.67 -0.71 16.43
C LYS A 214 6.23 -1.11 16.75
N LEU A 215 5.29 -0.16 16.74
CA LEU A 215 3.87 -0.45 16.90
C LEU A 215 3.34 -1.38 15.82
N HIS A 216 3.73 -1.18 14.56
CA HIS A 216 3.37 -2.04 13.44
C HIS A 216 3.84 -3.49 13.67
N ARG A 217 5.09 -3.69 14.11
CA ARG A 217 5.61 -5.02 14.47
C ARG A 217 4.83 -5.68 15.61
N VAL A 218 4.48 -4.93 16.66
CA VAL A 218 3.65 -5.45 17.75
C VAL A 218 2.26 -5.85 17.24
N ASN A 219 1.67 -5.05 16.35
CA ASN A 219 0.39 -5.39 15.74
C ASN A 219 0.46 -6.70 14.95
N GLN A 220 1.49 -6.87 14.10
CA GLN A 220 1.68 -8.08 13.31
C GLN A 220 1.89 -9.33 14.16
N ALA A 221 2.60 -9.20 15.29
CA ALA A 221 2.92 -10.34 16.14
C ALA A 221 1.79 -10.74 17.10
N LYS A 222 1.02 -9.77 17.62
CA LYS A 222 0.15 -10.00 18.78
C LYS A 222 -1.28 -9.45 18.65
N CYS A 223 -1.48 -8.24 18.11
CA CYS A 223 -2.80 -7.60 18.11
C CYS A 223 -3.67 -7.96 16.90
N GLN A 224 -3.07 -8.24 15.75
CA GLN A 224 -3.74 -8.62 14.49
C GLN A 224 -4.83 -7.64 14.02
N LEU A 225 -4.66 -6.34 14.30
CA LEU A 225 -5.57 -5.31 13.81
C LEU A 225 -5.35 -5.01 12.32
N PRO A 226 -6.36 -4.48 11.62
CA PRO A 226 -6.25 -4.15 10.20
C PRO A 226 -5.09 -3.19 9.88
N GLU A 227 -4.32 -3.48 8.83
CA GLU A 227 -3.15 -2.68 8.39
C GLU A 227 -3.50 -1.21 8.06
N ASN A 228 -4.77 -0.92 7.71
CA ASN A 228 -5.22 0.43 7.38
C ASN A 228 -5.07 1.43 8.53
N ILE A 229 -4.97 0.97 9.79
CA ILE A 229 -4.80 1.87 10.94
C ILE A 229 -3.47 2.62 10.88
N PHE A 230 -2.45 2.08 10.20
CA PHE A 230 -1.13 2.70 10.05
C PHE A 230 -1.01 3.61 8.81
N LYS A 231 -1.90 3.46 7.81
CA LYS A 231 -1.85 4.25 6.56
C LYS A 231 -2.03 5.75 6.83
N VAL A 232 -1.12 6.59 6.33
CA VAL A 232 -1.18 8.06 6.40
C VAL A 232 -1.57 8.60 5.03
N ASN A 233 -2.83 9.00 4.86
CA ASN A 233 -3.39 9.34 3.54
C ASN A 233 -2.87 10.67 3.01
N GLU A 234 -2.49 11.58 3.91
CA GLU A 234 -1.99 12.91 3.62
C GLU A 234 -0.63 12.86 2.90
N LEU A 235 0.14 11.77 3.04
CA LEU A 235 1.40 11.56 2.33
C LEU A 235 1.23 11.66 0.81
N THR A 236 0.09 11.21 0.28
CA THR A 236 -0.19 11.30 -1.16
C THR A 236 -0.14 12.75 -1.67
N HIS A 237 -0.41 13.74 -0.82
CA HIS A 237 -0.51 15.15 -1.20
C HIS A 237 0.77 15.92 -0.89
N TRP A 238 1.43 15.58 0.21
CA TRP A 238 2.53 16.37 0.76
C TRP A 238 3.92 15.79 0.53
N LEU A 239 4.04 14.46 0.34
CA LEU A 239 5.35 13.84 0.17
C LEU A 239 5.90 14.05 -1.25
N ASP A 240 7.13 14.54 -1.36
CA ASP A 240 7.90 14.49 -2.60
C ASP A 240 8.39 13.05 -2.85
N PHE A 241 7.60 12.29 -3.61
CA PHE A 241 7.93 10.93 -3.99
C PHE A 241 9.15 10.83 -4.90
N TYR A 242 9.42 11.85 -5.74
CA TYR A 242 10.61 11.88 -6.60
C TYR A 242 11.87 12.06 -5.76
N GLY A 243 11.85 13.01 -4.82
CA GLY A 243 12.91 13.19 -3.83
C GLY A 243 13.12 11.94 -2.97
N ASP A 244 12.06 11.27 -2.51
CA ASP A 244 12.17 10.04 -1.71
C ASP A 244 12.82 8.88 -2.51
N ALA A 245 12.36 8.67 -3.75
CA ALA A 245 12.93 7.66 -4.64
C ALA A 245 14.40 7.96 -4.98
N TYR A 246 14.75 9.23 -5.17
CA TYR A 246 16.13 9.66 -5.40
C TYR A 246 17.02 9.38 -4.18
N ARG A 247 16.55 9.72 -2.96
CA ARG A 247 17.26 9.43 -1.70
C ARG A 247 17.44 7.93 -1.51
N ARG A 248 16.41 7.12 -1.80
CA ARG A 248 16.48 5.65 -1.77
C ARG A 248 17.52 5.12 -2.76
N SER A 249 17.50 5.57 -4.02
CA SER A 249 18.47 5.17 -5.05
C SER A 249 19.90 5.51 -4.62
N SER A 250 20.11 6.74 -4.14
CA SER A 250 21.41 7.21 -3.63
C SER A 250 21.90 6.41 -2.43
N TRP A 251 21.01 6.10 -1.48
CA TRP A 251 21.33 5.28 -0.32
C TRP A 251 21.76 3.86 -0.71
N LYS A 252 21.07 3.22 -1.67
CA LYS A 252 21.45 1.89 -2.20
C LYS A 252 22.83 1.89 -2.84
N VAL A 253 23.19 2.93 -3.60
CA VAL A 253 24.52 3.03 -4.24
C VAL A 253 25.63 3.25 -3.21
N ASN A 254 25.38 4.09 -2.21
CA ASN A 254 26.36 4.42 -1.18
C ASN A 254 26.54 3.29 -0.15
N SER A 255 25.48 2.53 0.16
CA SER A 255 25.55 1.37 1.07
C SER A 255 26.35 0.21 0.49
N VAL A 256 26.36 0.05 -0.84
CA VAL A 256 27.16 -0.96 -1.54
C VAL A 256 28.64 -0.56 -1.64
N SER A 257 28.97 0.72 -1.48
CA SER A 257 30.33 1.27 -1.70
C SER A 257 31.08 1.73 -0.43
N MET A 258 30.48 1.65 0.77
CA MET A 258 31.12 2.08 2.02
C MET A 258 31.21 0.99 3.10
N ASP A 259 32.44 0.81 3.62
CA ASP A 259 32.68 0.44 5.01
C ASP A 259 32.06 1.52 5.93
N THR A 260 31.36 1.07 6.95
CA THR A 260 30.34 1.81 7.73
C THR A 260 30.93 2.82 8.74
N SER A 261 31.93 3.62 8.37
CA SER A 261 32.70 4.43 9.32
C SER A 261 32.49 5.95 9.28
N VAL A 262 31.62 6.49 8.42
CA VAL A 262 31.27 7.93 8.46
C VAL A 262 29.76 8.07 8.49
N GLY A 263 29.24 8.52 9.63
CA GLY A 263 27.82 8.76 9.88
C GLY A 263 27.28 9.96 9.10
N THR A 264 27.25 9.85 7.77
CA THR A 264 26.57 10.81 6.92
C THR A 264 25.09 10.76 7.27
N GLN A 265 24.59 11.82 7.90
CA GLN A 265 23.21 11.91 8.36
C GLN A 265 22.29 12.07 7.14
N TYR A 266 21.83 10.95 6.58
CA TYR A 266 20.87 10.97 5.49
C TYR A 266 19.52 11.52 5.98
N PRO A 267 18.88 12.42 5.21
CA PRO A 267 17.47 12.75 5.41
C PRO A 267 16.62 11.47 5.46
N VAL A 268 15.45 11.56 6.08
CA VAL A 268 14.55 10.43 6.19
C VAL A 268 14.15 9.90 4.80
N ILE A 269 14.05 8.58 4.68
CA ILE A 269 13.56 7.90 3.49
C ILE A 269 12.24 7.25 3.90
N PHE A 270 11.12 7.85 3.51
CA PHE A 270 9.78 7.38 3.87
C PHE A 270 9.51 5.98 3.31
N SER A 271 10.07 5.64 2.14
CA SER A 271 9.98 4.30 1.57
C SER A 271 10.71 3.21 2.37
N HIS A 272 11.42 3.53 3.45
CA HIS A 272 11.86 2.54 4.45
C HIS A 272 10.75 2.15 5.46
N PHE A 273 9.60 2.84 5.41
CA PHE A 273 8.43 2.61 6.25
C PHE A 273 7.18 2.32 5.41
N PRO A 274 7.20 1.33 4.49
CA PRO A 274 6.15 1.15 3.49
C PRO A 274 4.74 0.87 4.06
N PHE A 275 4.63 0.40 5.30
CA PHE A 275 3.37 0.15 6.00
C PHE A 275 2.52 1.42 6.23
N ILE A 276 3.12 2.61 6.17
CA ILE A 276 2.38 3.89 6.28
C ILE A 276 1.77 4.32 4.95
N PHE A 277 2.16 3.71 3.83
CA PHE A 277 1.69 4.10 2.50
C PHE A 277 0.34 3.46 2.20
N ASN A 278 -0.62 4.30 1.78
CA ASN A 278 -1.79 3.82 1.06
C ASN A 278 -1.42 3.44 -0.39
N ILE A 279 -2.33 2.76 -1.10
CA ILE A 279 -2.10 2.29 -2.47
C ILE A 279 -1.69 3.44 -3.41
N LEU A 280 -2.29 4.63 -3.29
CA LEU A 280 -1.94 5.79 -4.11
C LEU A 280 -0.50 6.27 -3.88
N SER A 281 -0.03 6.23 -2.64
CA SER A 281 1.36 6.58 -2.28
C SER A 281 2.34 5.55 -2.85
N LYS A 282 2.00 4.25 -2.79
CA LYS A 282 2.79 3.17 -3.40
C LYS A 282 2.90 3.35 -4.93
N ILE A 283 1.79 3.68 -5.60
CA ILE A 283 1.77 3.98 -7.05
C ILE A 283 2.64 5.21 -7.38
N LYS A 284 2.51 6.29 -6.60
CA LYS A 284 3.32 7.51 -6.81
C LYS A 284 4.81 7.23 -6.62
N LEU A 285 5.19 6.40 -5.65
CA LEU A 285 6.57 5.99 -5.46
C LEU A 285 7.08 5.13 -6.62
N LEU A 286 6.30 4.13 -7.06
CA LEU A 286 6.63 3.32 -8.22
C LEU A 286 6.83 4.19 -9.48
N TYR A 287 6.02 5.24 -9.63
CA TYR A 287 6.18 6.20 -10.72
C TYR A 287 7.44 7.04 -10.62
N ALA A 288 7.69 7.60 -9.44
CA ALA A 288 8.90 8.36 -9.17
C ALA A 288 10.16 7.54 -9.50
N ASP A 289 10.21 6.28 -9.09
CA ASP A 289 11.33 5.38 -9.40
C ASP A 289 11.47 5.14 -10.91
N SER A 290 10.37 4.84 -11.60
CA SER A 290 10.38 4.63 -13.05
C SER A 290 10.89 5.86 -13.81
N LEU A 291 10.42 7.06 -13.43
CA LEU A 291 10.86 8.33 -14.00
C LEU A 291 12.35 8.59 -13.73
N LEU A 292 12.83 8.32 -12.50
CA LEU A 292 14.25 8.43 -12.17
C LEU A 292 15.10 7.52 -13.05
N LYS A 293 14.68 6.27 -13.28
CA LYS A 293 15.41 5.35 -14.17
C LYS A 293 15.47 5.87 -15.60
N ILE A 294 14.36 6.40 -16.13
CA ILE A 294 14.33 7.04 -17.46
C ILE A 294 15.32 8.21 -17.52
N GLN A 295 15.30 9.10 -16.51
CA GLN A 295 16.20 10.26 -16.47
C GLN A 295 17.66 9.86 -16.32
N GLU A 296 17.97 8.87 -15.48
CA GLU A 296 19.32 8.30 -15.33
C GLU A 296 19.85 7.77 -16.68
N LYS A 297 19.01 7.11 -17.49
CA LYS A 297 19.39 6.62 -18.83
C LYS A 297 19.61 7.77 -19.82
N LYS A 298 18.69 8.74 -19.86
CA LYS A 298 18.82 9.93 -20.72
C LYS A 298 20.09 10.72 -20.37
N PHE A 299 20.33 10.97 -19.09
CA PHE A 299 21.53 11.65 -18.61
C PHE A 299 22.80 10.89 -18.98
N ARG A 300 22.85 9.57 -18.74
CA ARG A 300 24.01 8.74 -19.11
C ARG A 300 24.29 8.77 -20.61
N ALA A 301 23.26 8.71 -21.44
CA ALA A 301 23.40 8.83 -22.89
C ALA A 301 23.97 10.21 -23.29
N CYS A 302 23.45 11.29 -22.70
CA CYS A 302 23.95 12.66 -22.93
C CYS A 302 25.41 12.83 -22.52
N MET A 303 25.80 12.38 -21.33
CA MET A 303 27.18 12.45 -20.84
C MET A 303 28.16 11.70 -21.73
N ARG A 304 27.74 10.56 -22.30
CA ARG A 304 28.55 9.80 -23.27
C ARG A 304 28.65 10.52 -24.63
N LEU A 305 27.55 11.09 -25.13
CA LEU A 305 27.57 11.90 -26.36
C LEU A 305 28.48 13.13 -26.23
N ALA A 306 28.54 13.74 -25.05
CA ALA A 306 29.46 14.82 -24.73
C ALA A 306 30.92 14.36 -24.55
N GLY A 307 31.23 13.06 -24.66
CA GLY A 307 32.57 12.51 -24.53
C GLY A 307 33.10 12.43 -23.08
N ILE A 308 32.25 12.56 -22.07
CA ILE A 308 32.63 12.65 -20.66
C ILE A 308 32.74 11.25 -19.99
N MET A 309 32.08 10.23 -20.55
CA MET A 309 32.11 8.84 -20.05
C MET A 309 32.55 7.86 -21.15
N GLU A 310 33.29 6.80 -20.79
CA GLU A 310 33.80 5.79 -21.74
C GLU A 310 32.72 5.02 -22.51
N GLN A 311 33.04 4.67 -23.76
CA GLN A 311 32.20 3.95 -24.72
C GLN A 311 32.15 2.43 -24.51
N GLY A 312 32.26 1.94 -23.28
CA GLY A 312 32.09 0.51 -22.99
C GLY A 312 30.62 0.09 -23.05
N GLY A 313 30.30 -0.93 -23.85
CA GLY A 313 28.97 -1.56 -23.93
C GLY A 313 28.44 -1.79 -25.36
N SER A 314 27.34 -2.55 -25.47
CA SER A 314 26.59 -2.75 -26.72
C SER A 314 26.01 -1.42 -27.25
N GLN A 315 25.89 -1.26 -28.57
CA GLN A 315 25.28 -0.06 -29.18
C GLN A 315 23.84 0.18 -28.71
N LEU A 316 23.10 -0.89 -28.42
CA LEU A 316 21.74 -0.81 -27.90
C LEU A 316 21.68 -0.30 -26.45
N ALA A 317 22.74 -0.54 -25.66
CA ALA A 317 22.87 0.01 -24.31
C ALA A 317 22.99 1.55 -24.31
N LEU A 318 23.37 2.14 -25.45
CA LEU A 318 23.59 3.57 -25.62
C LEU A 318 22.29 4.35 -25.86
N LEU A 319 21.21 3.69 -26.24
CA LEU A 319 19.96 4.35 -26.62
C LEU A 319 19.19 4.84 -25.38
N PRO A 320 18.85 6.15 -25.31
CA PRO A 320 18.08 6.72 -24.18
C PRO A 320 16.63 6.25 -24.17
N THR A 321 16.13 5.79 -25.32
CA THR A 321 14.77 5.31 -25.53
C THR A 321 14.80 3.86 -26.02
N PHE A 322 13.72 3.13 -25.76
CA PHE A 322 13.46 1.81 -26.33
C PHE A 322 12.35 1.98 -27.37
N ASN A 323 12.73 1.94 -28.64
CA ASN A 323 11.81 2.20 -29.74
C ASN A 323 11.28 0.88 -30.29
N LEU A 324 9.96 0.75 -30.34
CA LEU A 324 9.25 -0.36 -30.97
C LEU A 324 8.45 0.15 -32.16
N THR A 325 8.87 -0.24 -33.36
CA THR A 325 8.09 -0.04 -34.58
C THR A 325 7.54 -1.38 -35.03
N VAL A 326 6.22 -1.52 -35.00
CA VAL A 326 5.52 -2.81 -35.17
C VAL A 326 4.44 -2.71 -36.22
N ARG A 327 4.12 -3.83 -36.87
CA ARG A 327 3.01 -3.93 -37.83
C ARG A 327 1.80 -4.54 -37.13
N ARG A 328 0.61 -3.95 -37.31
CA ARG A 328 -0.63 -4.50 -36.72
C ARG A 328 -0.88 -5.96 -37.09
N SER A 329 -0.56 -6.34 -38.33
CA SER A 329 -0.75 -7.71 -38.84
C SER A 329 0.25 -8.74 -38.29
N HIS A 330 1.35 -8.30 -37.68
CA HIS A 330 2.42 -9.16 -37.17
C HIS A 330 2.90 -8.70 -35.78
N LEU A 331 1.96 -8.22 -34.95
CA LEU A 331 2.25 -7.50 -33.71
C LEU A 331 3.13 -8.32 -32.77
N ILE A 332 2.72 -9.54 -32.45
CA ILE A 332 3.45 -10.43 -31.54
C ILE A 332 4.84 -10.75 -32.09
N GLU A 333 4.95 -11.12 -33.37
CA GLU A 333 6.22 -11.50 -34.00
C GLU A 333 7.23 -10.34 -33.96
N ASP A 334 6.80 -9.15 -34.37
CA ASP A 334 7.64 -7.95 -34.37
C ASP A 334 8.11 -7.63 -32.95
N VAL A 335 7.21 -7.67 -31.95
CA VAL A 335 7.55 -7.42 -30.54
C VAL A 335 8.57 -8.43 -30.01
N LEU A 336 8.35 -9.73 -30.22
CA LEU A 336 9.26 -10.77 -29.73
C LEU A 336 10.64 -10.67 -30.39
N ASN A 337 10.69 -10.34 -31.68
CA ASN A 337 11.95 -10.12 -32.39
C ASN A 337 12.72 -8.92 -31.82
N HIS A 338 12.05 -7.83 -31.49
CA HIS A 338 12.68 -6.69 -30.82
C HIS A 338 13.16 -7.06 -29.41
N LEU A 339 12.33 -7.68 -28.57
CA LEU A 339 12.71 -8.07 -27.21
C LEU A 339 13.91 -9.01 -27.20
N ASN A 340 14.02 -9.89 -28.19
CA ASN A 340 15.17 -10.78 -28.34
C ASN A 340 16.49 -10.04 -28.57
N GLN A 341 16.48 -8.90 -29.26
CA GLN A 341 17.68 -8.06 -29.45
C GLN A 341 18.11 -7.35 -28.17
N PHE A 342 17.16 -7.06 -27.27
CA PHE A 342 17.39 -6.34 -26.00
C PHE A 342 17.42 -7.26 -24.78
N GLU A 343 17.55 -8.57 -24.97
CA GLU A 343 17.50 -9.55 -23.87
C GLU A 343 18.51 -9.28 -22.76
N ASN A 344 19.73 -8.87 -23.12
CA ASN A 344 20.81 -8.56 -22.16
C ASN A 344 20.87 -7.08 -21.77
N GLU A 345 19.95 -6.26 -22.30
CA GLU A 345 19.94 -4.82 -22.11
C GLU A 345 19.01 -4.41 -20.97
N ASP A 346 19.26 -3.24 -20.38
CA ASP A 346 18.37 -2.65 -19.39
C ASP A 346 17.18 -1.98 -20.11
N LEU A 347 15.97 -2.48 -19.86
CA LEU A 347 14.75 -1.99 -20.51
C LEU A 347 14.06 -0.86 -19.73
N ARG A 348 14.59 -0.46 -18.56
CA ARG A 348 14.08 0.65 -17.74
C ARG A 348 14.50 2.00 -18.31
N ARG A 349 13.95 2.30 -19.49
CA ARG A 349 14.16 3.51 -20.27
C ARG A 349 12.84 3.93 -20.92
N GLU A 350 12.81 5.10 -21.52
CA GLU A 350 11.57 5.61 -22.12
C GLU A 350 11.14 4.70 -23.29
N LEU A 351 9.95 4.10 -23.17
CA LEU A 351 9.36 3.29 -24.23
C LEU A 351 8.67 4.20 -25.24
N MET A 352 9.04 4.04 -26.51
CA MET A 352 8.46 4.74 -27.65
C MET A 352 7.82 3.69 -28.56
N VAL A 353 6.51 3.78 -28.81
CA VAL A 353 5.81 2.82 -29.69
C VAL A 353 5.27 3.51 -30.93
N SER A 354 5.38 2.85 -32.08
CA SER A 354 4.81 3.31 -33.35
C SER A 354 4.28 2.13 -34.17
N PHE A 355 3.11 2.32 -34.79
CA PHE A 355 2.58 1.38 -35.78
C PHE A 355 3.05 1.78 -37.17
N SER A 356 3.58 0.81 -37.92
CA SER A 356 4.16 1.05 -39.25
C SER A 356 3.11 1.57 -40.22
N GLY A 357 3.33 2.77 -40.78
CA GLY A 357 2.44 3.39 -41.75
C GLY A 357 1.36 4.31 -41.15
N GLU A 358 1.33 4.51 -39.83
CA GLU A 358 0.38 5.42 -39.16
C GLU A 358 1.05 6.76 -38.78
N ILE A 359 0.29 7.86 -38.82
CA ILE A 359 0.77 9.23 -38.57
C ILE A 359 0.97 9.53 -37.06
N GLY A 360 0.75 8.54 -36.19
CA GLY A 360 0.91 8.67 -34.75
C GLY A 360 2.37 8.70 -34.30
N HIS A 361 2.89 9.88 -33.95
CA HIS A 361 4.09 10.01 -33.11
C HIS A 361 3.73 9.61 -31.67
N ASP A 362 4.57 8.78 -31.02
CA ASP A 362 4.42 8.27 -29.64
C ASP A 362 3.75 9.27 -28.69
N SER A 363 2.44 9.11 -28.55
CA SER A 363 1.61 9.84 -27.60
C SER A 363 1.05 8.79 -26.64
N GLY A 364 0.80 9.16 -25.38
CA GLY A 364 0.51 8.19 -24.30
C GLY A 364 -0.54 7.13 -24.68
N GLY A 365 -1.55 7.49 -25.49
CA GLY A 365 -2.59 6.60 -26.01
C GLY A 365 -2.11 5.53 -26.98
N VAL A 366 -1.04 5.74 -27.75
CA VAL A 366 -0.44 4.71 -28.62
C VAL A 366 0.12 3.56 -27.78
N LYS A 367 0.73 3.86 -26.63
CA LYS A 367 1.23 2.85 -25.69
C LYS A 367 0.09 2.05 -25.06
N VAL A 368 -0.99 2.72 -24.67
CA VAL A 368 -2.17 2.06 -24.11
C VAL A 368 -2.77 1.09 -25.12
N GLU A 369 -3.00 1.54 -26.36
CA GLU A 369 -3.51 0.68 -27.45
C GLU A 369 -2.56 -0.49 -27.74
N PHE A 370 -1.26 -0.21 -27.83
CA PHE A 370 -0.24 -1.24 -28.08
C PHE A 370 -0.32 -2.39 -27.08
N PHE A 371 -0.31 -2.08 -25.78
CA PHE A 371 -0.41 -3.11 -24.75
C PHE A 371 -1.77 -3.79 -24.77
N HIS A 372 -2.86 -3.04 -24.97
CA HIS A 372 -4.20 -3.62 -25.06
C HIS A 372 -4.28 -4.67 -26.18
N CYS A 373 -3.90 -4.32 -27.41
CA CYS A 373 -3.90 -5.24 -28.55
C CYS A 373 -2.95 -6.43 -28.34
N LEU A 374 -1.75 -6.17 -27.82
CA LEU A 374 -0.75 -7.21 -27.61
C LEU A 374 -1.21 -8.25 -26.59
N PHE A 375 -1.70 -7.82 -25.43
CA PHE A 375 -2.19 -8.75 -24.41
C PHE A 375 -3.47 -9.43 -24.86
N GLU A 376 -4.41 -8.72 -25.49
CA GLU A 376 -5.62 -9.33 -26.03
C GLU A 376 -5.30 -10.49 -26.98
N GLU A 377 -4.32 -10.36 -27.87
CA GLU A 377 -3.91 -11.45 -28.77
C GLU A 377 -3.19 -12.59 -28.03
N MET A 378 -2.24 -12.26 -27.15
CA MET A 378 -1.43 -13.26 -26.42
C MET A 378 -2.22 -14.05 -25.36
N THR A 379 -3.32 -13.49 -24.83
CA THR A 379 -4.18 -14.14 -23.82
C THR A 379 -5.42 -14.78 -24.42
N ARG A 380 -5.44 -15.07 -25.72
CA ARG A 380 -6.53 -15.86 -26.32
C ARG A 380 -6.28 -17.36 -26.12
N PRO A 381 -7.31 -18.16 -25.79
CA PRO A 381 -7.18 -19.61 -25.75
C PRO A 381 -6.61 -20.20 -27.05
N GLU A 382 -7.01 -19.66 -28.21
CA GLU A 382 -6.51 -20.09 -29.53
C GLU A 382 -5.01 -19.86 -29.73
N TYR A 383 -4.43 -18.81 -29.12
CA TYR A 383 -3.00 -18.56 -29.18
C TYR A 383 -2.22 -19.67 -28.46
N GLY A 384 -2.78 -20.18 -27.35
CA GLY A 384 -2.33 -21.40 -26.67
C GLY A 384 -1.10 -21.21 -25.78
N MET A 385 -0.84 -19.97 -25.32
CA MET A 385 0.24 -19.69 -24.38
C MET A 385 -0.10 -20.08 -22.94
N PHE A 386 -1.38 -19.96 -22.58
CA PHE A 386 -1.93 -20.24 -21.25
C PHE A 386 -3.06 -21.27 -21.34
N THR A 387 -3.37 -21.89 -20.21
CA THR A 387 -4.49 -22.83 -20.05
C THR A 387 -5.66 -22.15 -19.36
N TYR A 388 -6.87 -22.63 -19.65
CA TYR A 388 -8.13 -22.16 -19.08
C TYR A 388 -8.83 -23.40 -18.53
N PRO A 389 -8.71 -23.69 -17.21
CA PRO A 389 -9.22 -24.92 -16.63
C PRO A 389 -10.72 -25.14 -16.83
N GLU A 390 -11.49 -24.06 -16.82
CA GLU A 390 -12.95 -24.04 -17.01
C GLU A 390 -13.35 -22.96 -18.03
N ASP A 391 -14.56 -23.05 -18.58
CA ASP A 391 -15.08 -22.02 -19.49
C ASP A 391 -15.17 -20.66 -18.76
N ALA A 392 -14.66 -19.60 -19.40
CA ALA A 392 -14.56 -18.26 -18.83
C ALA A 392 -13.78 -18.15 -17.51
N SER A 393 -12.90 -19.12 -17.21
CA SER A 393 -11.98 -19.07 -16.07
C SER A 393 -10.80 -18.12 -16.30
N TYR A 394 -10.09 -17.83 -15.20
CA TYR A 394 -8.79 -17.19 -15.28
C TYR A 394 -7.79 -18.08 -16.02
N MET A 395 -6.84 -17.45 -16.71
CA MET A 395 -5.76 -18.16 -17.38
C MET A 395 -4.68 -18.57 -16.38
N TRP A 396 -4.01 -19.70 -16.65
CA TRP A 396 -2.87 -20.19 -15.89
C TRP A 396 -1.75 -20.70 -16.78
N PHE A 397 -0.57 -20.88 -16.19
CA PHE A 397 0.57 -21.45 -16.90
C PHE A 397 0.30 -22.93 -17.23
N PRO A 398 0.67 -23.41 -18.44
CA PRO A 398 0.53 -24.81 -18.81
C PRO A 398 1.55 -25.69 -18.07
N VAL A 399 1.17 -26.92 -17.78
CA VAL A 399 2.08 -27.97 -17.30
C VAL A 399 3.04 -28.37 -18.42
N THR A 400 2.50 -28.52 -19.63
CA THR A 400 3.28 -28.80 -20.85
C THR A 400 3.17 -27.62 -21.82
N PRO A 401 4.13 -26.69 -21.82
CA PRO A 401 4.05 -25.49 -22.64
C PRO A 401 4.18 -25.82 -24.14
N LYS A 402 3.25 -25.28 -24.96
CA LYS A 402 3.32 -25.34 -26.42
C LYS A 402 4.50 -24.53 -26.98
N PHE A 403 4.87 -23.46 -26.28
CA PHE A 403 5.94 -22.55 -26.67
C PHE A 403 7.22 -22.76 -25.85
N GLU A 404 8.35 -22.32 -26.40
CA GLU A 404 9.60 -22.26 -25.66
C GLU A 404 9.47 -21.41 -24.38
N LYS A 405 10.13 -21.85 -23.30
CA LYS A 405 10.10 -21.17 -21.99
C LYS A 405 10.45 -19.68 -22.08
N LYS A 406 11.34 -19.32 -23.01
CA LYS A 406 11.76 -17.93 -23.29
C LYS A 406 10.58 -17.00 -23.64
N ARG A 407 9.50 -17.51 -24.25
CA ARG A 407 8.31 -16.68 -24.53
C ARG A 407 7.62 -16.23 -23.24
N TYR A 408 7.63 -17.05 -22.19
CA TYR A 408 7.09 -16.67 -20.88
C TYR A 408 7.94 -15.60 -20.20
N PHE A 409 9.26 -15.66 -20.38
CA PHE A 409 10.15 -14.56 -19.99
C PHE A 409 9.80 -13.25 -20.71
N PHE A 410 9.61 -13.27 -22.04
CA PHE A 410 9.20 -12.07 -22.77
C PHE A 410 7.82 -11.56 -22.37
N PHE A 411 6.86 -12.45 -22.10
CA PHE A 411 5.56 -12.05 -21.55
C PHE A 411 5.70 -11.38 -20.18
N GLY A 412 6.57 -11.90 -19.31
CA GLY A 412 6.93 -11.24 -18.05
C GLY A 412 7.53 -9.85 -18.26
N VAL A 413 8.46 -9.70 -19.21
CA VAL A 413 9.04 -8.40 -19.60
C VAL A 413 7.95 -7.43 -20.07
N LEU A 414 6.99 -7.90 -20.88
CA LEU A 414 5.87 -7.07 -21.36
C LEU A 414 4.96 -6.62 -20.22
N CYS A 415 4.63 -7.50 -19.27
CA CYS A 415 3.90 -7.11 -18.06
C CYS A 415 4.67 -6.05 -17.26
N GLY A 416 5.98 -6.23 -17.10
CA GLY A 416 6.85 -5.27 -16.42
C GLY A 416 6.94 -3.93 -17.15
N LEU A 417 7.04 -3.94 -18.49
CA LEU A 417 7.02 -2.73 -19.33
C LEU A 417 5.69 -2.00 -19.24
N SER A 418 4.55 -2.71 -19.23
CA SER A 418 3.23 -2.11 -19.06
C SER A 418 3.15 -1.36 -17.73
N LEU A 419 3.56 -2.02 -16.63
CA LEU A 419 3.57 -1.43 -15.30
C LEU A 419 4.53 -0.23 -15.19
N PHE A 420 5.75 -0.37 -15.71
CA PHE A 420 6.76 0.70 -15.73
C PHE A 420 6.31 1.94 -16.51
N ASN A 421 5.39 1.78 -17.47
CA ASN A 421 4.82 2.86 -18.27
C ASN A 421 3.41 3.29 -17.80
N PHE A 422 3.00 2.95 -16.58
CA PHE A 422 1.70 3.32 -15.98
C PHE A 422 0.50 2.85 -16.79
N ASN A 423 0.66 1.73 -17.48
CA ASN A 423 -0.38 1.15 -18.28
C ASN A 423 -1.01 -0.06 -17.60
N VAL A 424 -2.33 -0.16 -17.72
CA VAL A 424 -3.13 -1.31 -17.28
C VAL A 424 -3.62 -2.08 -18.49
N ALA A 425 -3.62 -3.40 -18.39
CA ALA A 425 -4.11 -4.26 -19.46
C ALA A 425 -4.89 -5.45 -18.91
N ASN A 426 -5.88 -5.91 -19.67
CA ASN A 426 -6.62 -7.11 -19.32
C ASN A 426 -5.71 -8.34 -19.48
N ILE A 427 -5.17 -8.82 -18.36
CA ILE A 427 -4.35 -10.02 -18.29
C ILE A 427 -5.02 -10.93 -17.26
N PRO A 428 -5.91 -11.85 -17.66
CA PRO A 428 -6.84 -12.52 -16.76
C PRO A 428 -6.16 -13.61 -15.93
N PHE A 429 -5.20 -13.25 -15.09
CA PHE A 429 -4.64 -14.13 -14.06
C PHE A 429 -5.39 -14.01 -12.73
N PRO A 430 -5.46 -15.10 -11.94
CA PRO A 430 -6.04 -15.07 -10.60
C PRO A 430 -5.10 -14.35 -9.62
N LEU A 431 -5.58 -14.06 -8.41
CA LEU A 431 -4.81 -13.46 -7.32
C LEU A 431 -3.55 -14.28 -6.98
N ALA A 432 -3.59 -15.60 -7.22
CA ALA A 432 -2.46 -16.51 -7.07
C ALA A 432 -1.17 -15.99 -7.73
N LEU A 433 -1.26 -15.38 -8.93
CA LEU A 433 -0.08 -14.87 -9.62
C LEU A 433 0.62 -13.78 -8.80
N PHE A 434 -0.18 -12.84 -8.30
CA PHE A 434 0.29 -11.67 -7.57
C PHE A 434 0.81 -12.05 -6.19
N LYS A 435 0.20 -13.06 -5.55
CA LYS A 435 0.77 -13.71 -4.36
C LYS A 435 2.15 -14.27 -4.64
N LYS A 436 2.31 -15.05 -5.72
CA LYS A 436 3.61 -15.64 -6.07
C LYS A 436 4.68 -14.59 -6.39
N LEU A 437 4.32 -13.51 -7.09
CA LEU A 437 5.24 -12.38 -7.32
C LEU A 437 5.74 -11.79 -5.98
N LEU A 438 4.86 -11.68 -4.99
CA LEU A 438 5.19 -11.18 -3.65
C LEU A 438 5.73 -12.26 -2.70
N ASP A 439 6.21 -13.39 -3.24
CA ASP A 439 6.72 -14.55 -2.49
C ASP A 439 5.72 -15.11 -1.44
N GLN A 440 4.41 -14.92 -1.67
CA GLN A 440 3.32 -15.47 -0.87
C GLN A 440 2.81 -16.79 -1.47
N THR A 441 2.42 -17.73 -0.60
CA THR A 441 1.93 -19.04 -1.03
C THR A 441 0.44 -18.97 -1.38
N PRO A 442 0.04 -19.39 -2.60
CA PRO A 442 -1.38 -19.52 -2.95
C PRO A 442 -2.08 -20.56 -2.08
N SER A 443 -3.36 -20.32 -1.77
CA SER A 443 -4.22 -21.16 -0.95
C SER A 443 -5.34 -21.82 -1.76
N LEU A 444 -6.19 -22.60 -1.08
CA LEU A 444 -7.38 -23.18 -1.69
C LEU A 444 -8.36 -22.11 -2.21
N GLU A 445 -8.41 -20.93 -1.59
CA GLU A 445 -9.24 -19.82 -2.07
C GLU A 445 -8.78 -19.33 -3.46
N ASP A 446 -7.47 -19.31 -3.69
CA ASP A 446 -6.92 -18.95 -5.00
C ASP A 446 -7.25 -20.02 -6.06
N LEU A 447 -7.35 -21.30 -5.66
CA LEU A 447 -7.80 -22.36 -6.56
C LEU A 447 -9.29 -22.26 -6.86
N LYS A 448 -10.12 -21.81 -5.91
CA LYS A 448 -11.54 -21.52 -6.18
C LYS A 448 -11.72 -20.37 -7.16
N GLU A 449 -10.79 -19.41 -7.19
CA GLU A 449 -10.76 -18.35 -8.21
C GLU A 449 -10.35 -18.92 -9.58
N LEU A 450 -9.29 -19.74 -9.63
CA LEU A 450 -8.78 -20.30 -10.89
C LEU A 450 -9.69 -21.38 -11.51
N SER A 451 -10.18 -22.30 -10.69
CA SER A 451 -11.03 -23.44 -11.09
C SER A 451 -12.13 -23.62 -10.03
N PRO A 452 -13.23 -22.85 -10.12
CA PRO A 452 -14.31 -22.87 -9.15
C PRO A 452 -14.89 -24.24 -8.83
N VAL A 453 -15.05 -25.12 -9.83
CA VAL A 453 -15.60 -26.47 -9.61
C VAL A 453 -14.63 -27.29 -8.78
N LEU A 454 -13.37 -27.36 -9.22
CA LEU A 454 -12.34 -28.13 -8.54
C LEU A 454 -12.07 -27.62 -7.12
N GLY A 455 -11.93 -26.30 -6.95
CA GLY A 455 -11.71 -25.68 -5.64
C GLY A 455 -12.86 -25.94 -4.66
N LYS A 456 -14.11 -25.94 -5.14
CA LYS A 456 -15.27 -26.32 -4.32
C LYS A 456 -15.27 -27.80 -3.97
N SER A 457 -14.94 -28.69 -4.91
CA SER A 457 -14.82 -30.12 -4.62
C SER A 457 -13.79 -30.42 -3.54
N LEU A 458 -12.61 -29.80 -3.61
CA LEU A 458 -11.58 -29.96 -2.56
C LEU A 458 -12.02 -29.36 -1.22
N GLN A 459 -12.79 -28.28 -1.22
CA GLN A 459 -13.39 -27.74 0.01
C GLN A 459 -14.40 -28.73 0.61
N THR A 460 -15.25 -29.36 -0.21
CA THR A 460 -16.18 -30.40 0.25
C THR A 460 -15.45 -31.55 0.94
N LEU A 461 -14.29 -31.98 0.43
CA LEU A 461 -13.47 -32.99 1.12
C LEU A 461 -13.00 -32.52 2.51
N LEU A 462 -12.59 -31.26 2.63
CA LEU A 462 -12.16 -30.71 3.92
C LEU A 462 -13.30 -30.62 4.93
N ASP A 463 -14.49 -30.23 4.46
CA ASP A 463 -15.67 -29.98 5.29
C ASP A 463 -16.40 -31.28 5.71
N ASP A 464 -16.14 -32.40 5.03
CA ASP A 464 -16.79 -33.68 5.33
C ASP A 464 -16.25 -34.32 6.62
N GLU A 465 -17.09 -34.51 7.63
CA GLU A 465 -16.75 -35.13 8.91
C GLU A 465 -17.27 -36.58 9.04
N GLY A 466 -17.67 -37.21 7.92
CA GLY A 466 -18.20 -38.57 7.93
C GLY A 466 -17.13 -39.62 8.24
N ASP A 467 -17.48 -40.60 9.09
CA ASP A 467 -16.61 -41.74 9.42
C ASP A 467 -16.40 -42.67 8.21
N ASP A 468 -17.25 -42.58 7.20
CA ASP A 468 -17.25 -43.35 5.94
C ASP A 468 -16.49 -42.64 4.79
N PHE A 469 -15.78 -41.54 5.06
CA PHE A 469 -15.06 -40.73 4.05
C PHE A 469 -14.27 -41.55 3.03
N GLY A 470 -13.44 -42.49 3.50
CA GLY A 470 -12.57 -43.30 2.63
C GLY A 470 -13.35 -44.24 1.70
N GLU A 471 -14.53 -44.69 2.13
CA GLU A 471 -15.41 -45.56 1.35
C GLU A 471 -16.24 -44.75 0.34
N VAL A 472 -16.68 -43.56 0.73
CA VAL A 472 -17.52 -42.67 -0.09
C VAL A 472 -16.74 -42.04 -1.24
N PHE A 473 -15.56 -41.46 -0.96
CA PHE A 473 -14.80 -40.70 -1.96
C PHE A 473 -13.86 -41.59 -2.77
N LEU A 474 -13.25 -42.60 -2.15
CA LEU A 474 -12.30 -43.52 -2.78
C LEU A 474 -11.24 -42.82 -3.66
N ILE A 475 -10.67 -41.73 -3.14
CA ILE A 475 -9.62 -40.94 -3.80
C ILE A 475 -8.23 -41.30 -3.23
N TYR A 476 -7.20 -41.06 -4.04
CA TYR A 476 -5.81 -41.38 -3.71
C TYR A 476 -4.96 -40.11 -3.75
N PHE A 477 -3.71 -40.18 -3.28
CA PHE A 477 -2.77 -39.05 -3.35
C PHE A 477 -2.20 -38.84 -4.78
N ASN A 478 -3.09 -38.74 -5.77
CA ASN A 478 -2.77 -38.39 -7.14
C ASN A 478 -3.69 -37.26 -7.63
N VAL A 479 -3.33 -36.65 -8.75
CA VAL A 479 -4.05 -35.53 -9.34
C VAL A 479 -4.13 -35.67 -10.85
N HIS A 480 -5.31 -35.38 -11.39
CA HIS A 480 -5.49 -35.09 -12.82
C HIS A 480 -5.54 -33.57 -13.01
N TRP A 481 -4.53 -32.99 -13.67
CA TRP A 481 -4.47 -31.55 -13.93
C TRP A 481 -3.80 -31.27 -15.28
N ASP A 482 -4.43 -30.41 -16.10
CA ASP A 482 -3.94 -30.04 -17.44
C ASP A 482 -3.55 -31.28 -18.27
N LYS A 483 -4.42 -32.31 -18.30
CA LYS A 483 -4.22 -33.58 -19.02
C LYS A 483 -3.04 -34.44 -18.53
N ASN A 484 -2.53 -34.18 -17.33
CA ASN A 484 -1.46 -34.95 -16.71
C ASN A 484 -1.98 -35.62 -15.43
N ASP A 485 -1.67 -36.91 -15.28
CA ASP A 485 -1.90 -37.69 -14.07
C ASP A 485 -0.58 -37.84 -13.30
N VAL A 486 -0.53 -37.33 -12.07
CA VAL A 486 0.69 -37.30 -11.27
C VAL A 486 0.41 -37.69 -9.82
N ASP A 487 1.30 -38.50 -9.25
CA ASP A 487 1.34 -38.79 -7.82
C ASP A 487 1.83 -37.56 -7.04
N LEU A 488 1.02 -37.07 -6.08
CA LEU A 488 1.33 -35.90 -5.25
C LEU A 488 2.42 -36.17 -4.20
N ILE A 489 2.58 -37.45 -3.85
CA ILE A 489 3.60 -37.99 -2.95
C ILE A 489 4.15 -39.29 -3.55
N PRO A 490 5.34 -39.79 -3.14
CA PRO A 490 5.85 -41.06 -3.65
C PRO A 490 4.86 -42.21 -3.46
N ASN A 491 4.52 -42.93 -4.55
CA ASN A 491 3.50 -43.97 -4.60
C ASN A 491 2.09 -43.49 -4.18
N GLY A 492 1.76 -42.23 -4.48
CA GLY A 492 0.51 -41.59 -4.09
C GLY A 492 -0.74 -42.29 -4.62
N SER A 493 -0.68 -42.87 -5.83
CA SER A 493 -1.77 -43.70 -6.39
C SER A 493 -2.07 -44.97 -5.57
N GLY A 494 -1.21 -45.35 -4.61
CA GLY A 494 -1.44 -46.46 -3.68
C GLY A 494 -1.87 -46.03 -2.27
N ILE A 495 -1.98 -44.72 -2.01
CA ILE A 495 -2.29 -44.17 -0.68
C ILE A 495 -3.68 -43.53 -0.73
N ILE A 496 -4.63 -44.12 0.00
CA ILE A 496 -6.02 -43.63 0.10
C ILE A 496 -6.05 -42.37 0.97
N VAL A 497 -6.87 -41.40 0.55
CA VAL A 497 -7.17 -40.21 1.35
C VAL A 497 -8.25 -40.55 2.38
N ASP A 498 -8.00 -40.21 3.64
CA ASP A 498 -8.89 -40.41 4.78
C ASP A 498 -8.99 -39.14 5.64
N GLN A 499 -9.77 -39.21 6.73
CA GLN A 499 -9.97 -38.09 7.66
C GLN A 499 -8.67 -37.56 8.28
N THR A 500 -7.65 -38.40 8.44
CA THR A 500 -6.37 -38.04 9.07
C THR A 500 -5.45 -37.29 8.12
N ASN A 501 -5.54 -37.57 6.81
CA ASN A 501 -4.58 -37.10 5.82
C ASN A 501 -5.17 -36.14 4.76
N LYS A 502 -6.49 -35.96 4.70
CA LYS A 502 -7.19 -35.10 3.71
C LYS A 502 -6.68 -33.65 3.66
N ARG A 503 -6.24 -33.09 4.79
CA ARG A 503 -5.66 -31.74 4.85
C ARG A 503 -4.32 -31.67 4.12
N ASP A 504 -3.48 -32.70 4.27
CA ASP A 504 -2.22 -32.79 3.53
C ASP A 504 -2.48 -33.02 2.05
N TYR A 505 -3.41 -33.91 1.67
CA TYR A 505 -3.82 -34.12 0.28
C TYR A 505 -4.19 -32.79 -0.41
N VAL A 506 -5.10 -32.01 0.18
CA VAL A 506 -5.51 -30.71 -0.40
C VAL A 506 -4.36 -29.72 -0.46
N SER A 507 -3.51 -29.65 0.57
CA SER A 507 -2.32 -28.78 0.57
C SER A 507 -1.34 -29.15 -0.56
N LYS A 508 -1.06 -30.45 -0.75
CA LYS A 508 -0.20 -30.95 -1.83
C LYS A 508 -0.81 -30.70 -3.20
N TYR A 509 -2.13 -30.86 -3.34
CA TYR A 509 -2.86 -30.60 -4.58
C TYR A 509 -2.72 -29.13 -5.00
N VAL A 510 -3.00 -28.19 -4.09
CA VAL A 510 -2.85 -26.74 -4.32
C VAL A 510 -1.40 -26.38 -4.66
N ASN A 511 -0.44 -26.92 -3.90
CA ASN A 511 0.99 -26.71 -4.16
C ASN A 511 1.43 -27.26 -5.53
N TYR A 512 0.88 -28.40 -5.95
CA TYR A 512 1.19 -28.96 -7.26
C TYR A 512 0.73 -28.04 -8.39
N ILE A 513 -0.52 -27.56 -8.35
CA ILE A 513 -1.08 -26.66 -9.36
C ILE A 513 -0.28 -25.36 -9.47
N PHE A 514 -0.05 -24.68 -8.34
CA PHE A 514 0.51 -23.33 -8.38
C PHE A 514 2.04 -23.28 -8.39
N ASN A 515 2.73 -24.33 -7.93
CA ASN A 515 4.18 -24.31 -7.77
C ASN A 515 4.88 -25.41 -8.57
N ILE A 516 4.58 -26.68 -8.33
CA ILE A 516 5.36 -27.80 -8.90
C ILE A 516 5.15 -27.90 -10.41
N SER A 517 3.90 -27.95 -10.85
CA SER A 517 3.54 -28.26 -12.23
C SER A 517 3.95 -27.18 -13.24
N VAL A 518 4.10 -25.94 -12.78
CA VAL A 518 4.40 -24.77 -13.64
C VAL A 518 5.76 -24.13 -13.35
N LYS A 519 6.57 -24.71 -12.46
CA LYS A 519 7.80 -24.10 -11.90
C LYS A 519 8.66 -23.43 -12.98
N ALA A 520 9.04 -24.19 -14.00
CA ALA A 520 10.02 -23.73 -14.99
C ALA A 520 9.50 -22.61 -15.91
N VAL A 521 8.19 -22.56 -16.19
CA VAL A 521 7.61 -21.48 -17.01
C VAL A 521 7.30 -20.25 -16.17
N TYR A 522 6.86 -20.45 -14.92
CA TYR A 522 6.63 -19.39 -13.97
C TYR A 522 7.93 -18.65 -13.60
N GLU A 523 9.03 -19.36 -13.36
CA GLU A 523 10.33 -18.77 -13.05
C GLU A 523 10.83 -17.87 -14.19
N GLU A 524 10.61 -18.27 -15.45
CA GLU A 524 10.93 -17.44 -16.60
C GLU A 524 10.07 -16.18 -16.67
N PHE A 525 8.75 -16.32 -16.46
CA PHE A 525 7.85 -15.17 -16.35
C PHE A 525 8.27 -14.20 -15.24
N GLN A 526 8.55 -14.71 -14.03
CA GLN A 526 8.96 -13.91 -12.89
C GLN A 526 10.29 -13.18 -13.17
N ARG A 527 11.25 -13.88 -13.78
CA ARG A 527 12.53 -13.31 -14.22
C ARG A 527 12.31 -12.17 -15.23
N GLY A 528 11.36 -12.33 -16.16
CA GLY A 528 10.99 -11.31 -17.12
C GLY A 528 10.34 -10.09 -16.46
N PHE A 529 9.41 -10.30 -15.54
CA PHE A 529 8.73 -9.23 -14.82
C PHE A 529 9.71 -8.35 -14.03
N TYR A 530 10.60 -8.98 -13.25
CA TYR A 530 11.62 -8.27 -12.45
C TYR A 530 12.83 -7.78 -13.25
N LYS A 531 12.92 -8.08 -14.55
CA LYS A 531 13.89 -7.41 -15.43
C LYS A 531 13.58 -5.92 -15.58
N VAL A 532 12.30 -5.54 -15.43
CA VAL A 532 11.84 -4.16 -15.59
C VAL A 532 11.42 -3.55 -14.26
N CYS A 533 10.69 -4.28 -13.41
CA CYS A 533 10.19 -3.77 -12.13
C CYS A 533 11.20 -3.95 -10.99
N ASP A 534 11.39 -2.94 -10.13
CA ASP A 534 12.19 -3.07 -8.89
C ASP A 534 11.42 -3.92 -7.87
N LYS A 535 11.94 -5.12 -7.57
CA LYS A 535 11.35 -6.06 -6.62
C LYS A 535 11.06 -5.41 -5.27
N ASP A 536 11.97 -4.57 -4.77
CA ASP A 536 11.84 -3.97 -3.45
C ASP A 536 10.67 -2.96 -3.38
N ILE A 537 10.26 -2.39 -4.51
CA ILE A 537 9.10 -1.48 -4.59
C ILE A 537 7.83 -2.30 -4.79
N ILE A 538 7.88 -3.38 -5.59
CA ILE A 538 6.76 -4.29 -5.80
C ILE A 538 6.33 -4.94 -4.47
N GLU A 539 7.27 -5.33 -3.62
CA GLU A 539 7.01 -5.90 -2.30
C GLU A 539 6.24 -4.97 -1.33
N PHE A 540 6.09 -3.68 -1.65
CA PHE A 540 5.27 -2.77 -0.85
C PHE A 540 3.78 -3.00 -1.02
N PHE A 541 3.35 -3.61 -2.13
CA PHE A 541 1.94 -3.84 -2.44
C PHE A 541 1.42 -5.10 -1.76
N HIS A 542 0.13 -5.09 -1.39
CA HIS A 542 -0.58 -6.34 -1.14
C HIS A 542 -0.96 -7.01 -2.47
N PRO A 543 -1.21 -8.34 -2.52
CA PRO A 543 -1.55 -9.04 -3.75
C PRO A 543 -2.72 -8.40 -4.52
N GLU A 544 -3.77 -7.97 -3.81
CA GLU A 544 -4.94 -7.31 -4.39
C GLU A 544 -4.57 -5.94 -4.95
N GLU A 545 -3.76 -5.17 -4.22
CA GLU A 545 -3.28 -3.87 -4.67
C GLU A 545 -2.38 -4.01 -5.92
N LEU A 546 -1.52 -5.03 -5.98
CA LEU A 546 -0.66 -5.29 -7.14
C LEU A 546 -1.49 -5.74 -8.36
N LYS A 547 -2.50 -6.61 -8.13
CA LYS A 547 -3.46 -7.03 -9.16
C LYS A 547 -4.14 -5.81 -9.78
N ASP A 548 -4.65 -4.89 -8.94
CA ASP A 548 -5.33 -3.68 -9.40
C ASP A 548 -4.40 -2.72 -10.16
N VAL A 549 -3.13 -2.63 -9.78
CA VAL A 549 -2.16 -1.74 -10.45
C VAL A 549 -1.71 -2.32 -11.81
N VAL A 550 -1.63 -3.64 -11.95
CA VAL A 550 -1.19 -4.31 -13.20
C VAL A 550 -2.35 -4.49 -14.18
N ILE A 551 -3.49 -5.01 -13.71
CA ILE A 551 -4.63 -5.35 -14.56
C ILE A 551 -5.61 -4.18 -14.68
N GLY A 552 -5.70 -3.33 -13.66
CA GLY A 552 -6.83 -2.41 -13.51
C GLY A 552 -8.09 -3.13 -13.03
N ASN A 553 -9.11 -2.35 -12.69
CA ASN A 553 -10.42 -2.87 -12.28
C ASN A 553 -11.50 -2.65 -13.35
N THR A 554 -12.65 -3.26 -13.11
CA THR A 554 -13.86 -3.18 -13.96
C THR A 554 -15.05 -2.64 -13.16
N ASP A 555 -14.80 -1.84 -12.12
CA ASP A 555 -15.84 -1.20 -11.30
C ASP A 555 -16.32 0.09 -12.01
N TYR A 556 -17.14 -0.12 -13.04
CA TYR A 556 -17.60 0.96 -13.90
C TYR A 556 -18.73 1.77 -13.24
N ASP A 557 -18.43 3.00 -12.82
CA ASP A 557 -19.42 3.99 -12.35
C ASP A 557 -19.76 4.99 -13.46
N TRP A 558 -20.58 4.54 -14.43
CA TRP A 558 -20.94 5.35 -15.61
C TRP A 558 -21.65 6.66 -15.26
N GLU A 559 -22.36 6.72 -14.13
CA GLU A 559 -22.98 7.95 -13.65
C GLU A 559 -21.95 8.98 -13.21
N THR A 560 -20.96 8.56 -12.43
CA THR A 560 -19.87 9.48 -12.04
C THR A 560 -19.03 9.88 -13.25
N PHE A 561 -18.84 8.98 -14.21
CA PHE A 561 -18.15 9.30 -15.45
C PHE A 561 -18.86 10.43 -16.25
N GLU A 562 -20.18 10.39 -16.35
CA GLU A 562 -20.98 11.48 -16.94
C GLU A 562 -20.85 12.78 -16.13
N LYS A 563 -20.94 12.71 -14.80
CA LYS A 563 -20.79 13.89 -13.92
C LYS A 563 -19.43 14.57 -14.03
N ASN A 564 -18.39 13.80 -14.38
CA ASN A 564 -17.03 14.28 -14.56
C ASN A 564 -16.74 14.82 -15.98
N ALA A 565 -17.74 14.86 -16.86
CA ALA A 565 -17.57 15.36 -18.21
C ALA A 565 -17.18 16.84 -18.23
N HIS A 566 -16.20 17.16 -19.07
CA HIS A 566 -15.79 18.53 -19.38
C HIS A 566 -16.23 18.86 -20.81
N TYR A 567 -16.51 20.14 -21.06
CA TYR A 567 -17.01 20.60 -22.35
C TYR A 567 -16.13 21.76 -22.82
N GLU A 568 -15.59 21.64 -24.02
CA GLU A 568 -14.90 22.74 -24.70
C GLU A 568 -15.90 23.67 -25.39
N GLU A 569 -15.39 24.75 -26.00
CA GLU A 569 -16.22 25.75 -26.66
C GLU A 569 -17.17 25.12 -27.70
N GLY A 570 -18.45 25.52 -27.65
CA GLY A 570 -19.50 24.98 -28.50
C GLY A 570 -20.32 23.84 -27.88
N TYR A 571 -19.91 23.29 -26.73
CA TYR A 571 -20.70 22.36 -25.93
C TYR A 571 -20.88 22.80 -24.48
N ASP A 572 -21.98 22.35 -23.89
CA ASP A 572 -22.27 22.38 -22.46
C ASP A 572 -23.15 21.18 -22.10
N ASN A 573 -23.40 20.96 -20.81
CA ASN A 573 -24.16 19.81 -20.33
C ASN A 573 -25.63 19.79 -20.80
N SER A 574 -26.18 20.92 -21.24
CA SER A 574 -27.56 21.07 -21.70
C SER A 574 -27.69 21.01 -23.22
N HIS A 575 -26.58 21.04 -23.95
CA HIS A 575 -26.58 21.01 -25.41
C HIS A 575 -27.30 19.74 -25.93
N PRO A 576 -28.25 19.83 -26.89
CA PRO A 576 -29.07 18.71 -27.33
C PRO A 576 -28.28 17.46 -27.72
N THR A 577 -27.17 17.64 -28.46
CA THR A 577 -26.27 16.55 -28.86
C THR A 577 -25.63 15.82 -27.67
N ILE A 578 -25.23 16.54 -26.62
CA ILE A 578 -24.63 15.95 -25.40
C ILE A 578 -25.68 15.13 -24.64
N VAL A 579 -26.89 15.68 -24.50
CA VAL A 579 -28.00 14.97 -23.85
C VAL A 579 -28.37 13.70 -24.61
N MET A 580 -28.40 13.75 -25.95
CA MET A 580 -28.64 12.57 -26.78
C MET A 580 -27.50 11.56 -26.68
N PHE A 581 -26.24 12.01 -26.66
CA PHE A 581 -25.07 11.15 -26.49
C PHE A 581 -25.14 10.34 -25.19
N TRP A 582 -25.37 10.99 -24.05
CA TRP A 582 -25.45 10.28 -22.77
C TRP A 582 -26.61 9.30 -22.72
N LYS A 583 -27.78 9.66 -23.26
CA LYS A 583 -28.90 8.72 -23.42
C LYS A 583 -28.53 7.50 -24.26
N ALA A 584 -27.82 7.71 -25.37
CA ALA A 584 -27.39 6.64 -26.27
C ALA A 584 -26.37 5.73 -25.57
N LEU A 585 -25.37 6.32 -24.91
CA LEU A 585 -24.37 5.59 -24.15
C LEU A 585 -24.99 4.76 -23.02
N HIS A 586 -25.93 5.33 -22.26
CA HIS A 586 -26.57 4.60 -21.16
C HIS A 586 -27.43 3.42 -21.61
N LYS A 587 -28.00 3.50 -22.82
CA LYS A 587 -28.77 2.43 -23.47
C LYS A 587 -27.89 1.25 -23.93
N LEU A 588 -26.59 1.45 -24.11
CA LEU A 588 -25.66 0.39 -24.51
C LEU A 588 -25.56 -0.72 -23.45
N THR A 589 -25.30 -1.94 -23.91
CA THR A 589 -24.92 -3.07 -23.05
C THR A 589 -23.56 -2.82 -22.40
N LEU A 590 -23.23 -3.56 -21.34
CA LEU A 590 -21.93 -3.43 -20.67
C LEU A 590 -20.75 -3.66 -21.63
N GLU A 591 -20.86 -4.66 -22.51
CA GLU A 591 -19.80 -4.97 -23.49
C GLU A 591 -19.63 -3.86 -24.53
N GLU A 592 -20.72 -3.24 -24.97
CA GLU A 592 -20.64 -2.06 -25.84
C GLU A 592 -20.07 -0.83 -25.13
N LYS A 593 -20.39 -0.63 -23.84
CA LYS A 593 -19.78 0.44 -23.02
C LYS A 593 -18.28 0.22 -22.84
N LYS A 594 -17.83 -1.03 -22.67
CA LYS A 594 -16.39 -1.36 -22.66
C LYS A 594 -15.72 -1.04 -23.99
N LYS A 595 -16.34 -1.38 -25.12
CA LYS A 595 -15.83 -0.99 -26.45
C LYS A 595 -15.74 0.52 -26.61
N PHE A 596 -16.72 1.27 -26.11
CA PHE A 596 -16.65 2.73 -26.07
C PHE A 596 -15.47 3.22 -25.22
N LEU A 597 -15.22 2.57 -24.08
CA LEU A 597 -14.09 2.93 -23.23
C LEU A 597 -12.75 2.68 -23.92
N VAL A 598 -12.61 1.57 -24.66
CA VAL A 598 -11.45 1.29 -25.51
C VAL A 598 -11.31 2.36 -26.60
N PHE A 599 -12.40 2.73 -27.27
CA PHE A 599 -12.38 3.80 -28.28
C PHE A 599 -11.93 5.14 -27.69
N LEU A 600 -12.38 5.48 -26.48
CA LEU A 600 -12.08 6.77 -25.84
C LEU A 600 -10.68 6.81 -25.20
N THR A 601 -10.18 5.69 -24.65
CA THR A 601 -9.01 5.69 -23.75
C THR A 601 -7.91 4.72 -24.18
N GLY A 602 -8.18 3.84 -25.15
CA GLY A 602 -7.28 2.77 -25.61
C GLY A 602 -7.35 1.48 -24.79
N THR A 603 -8.14 1.42 -23.70
CA THR A 603 -8.28 0.24 -22.83
C THR A 603 -9.69 0.14 -22.27
N ASP A 604 -10.13 -1.05 -21.88
CA ASP A 604 -11.39 -1.28 -21.16
C ASP A 604 -11.19 -1.28 -19.63
N ARG A 605 -9.97 -1.04 -19.16
CA ARG A 605 -9.56 -1.14 -17.75
C ARG A 605 -9.46 0.22 -17.08
N ILE A 606 -9.89 0.25 -15.82
CA ILE A 606 -9.83 1.45 -14.98
C ILE A 606 -8.58 1.36 -14.10
N GLN A 607 -7.76 2.40 -14.11
CA GLN A 607 -6.63 2.51 -13.17
C GLN A 607 -7.13 2.65 -11.73
N VAL A 608 -6.28 2.36 -10.74
CA VAL A 608 -6.60 2.41 -9.29
C VAL A 608 -7.22 3.74 -8.83
N LYS A 609 -6.98 4.85 -9.53
CA LYS A 609 -7.66 6.13 -9.25
C LYS A 609 -9.18 6.07 -9.47
N GLY A 610 -9.71 4.99 -10.05
CA GLY A 610 -11.13 4.74 -10.28
C GLY A 610 -11.72 5.58 -11.41
N LEU A 611 -12.90 5.19 -11.90
CA LEU A 611 -13.64 5.96 -12.92
C LEU A 611 -14.03 7.35 -12.41
N LYS A 612 -14.12 7.51 -11.09
CA LYS A 612 -14.38 8.77 -10.39
C LYS A 612 -13.36 9.87 -10.65
N ASN A 613 -12.18 9.53 -11.15
CA ASN A 613 -11.15 10.49 -11.57
C ASN A 613 -10.94 10.52 -13.09
N MET A 614 -11.63 9.66 -13.84
CA MET A 614 -11.61 9.65 -15.29
C MET A 614 -12.50 10.78 -15.81
N LYS A 615 -11.99 11.51 -16.81
CA LYS A 615 -12.68 12.65 -17.41
C LYS A 615 -12.84 12.36 -18.90
N ILE A 616 -14.02 12.63 -19.43
CA ILE A 616 -14.24 12.77 -20.86
C ILE A 616 -14.36 14.26 -21.16
N THR A 617 -13.65 14.72 -22.18
CA THR A 617 -13.77 16.10 -22.66
C THR A 617 -14.45 16.09 -24.02
N PHE A 618 -15.61 16.74 -24.12
CA PHE A 618 -16.31 16.90 -25.40
C PHE A 618 -15.79 18.12 -26.14
N CYS A 619 -15.27 17.90 -27.34
CA CYS A 619 -14.88 18.96 -28.26
C CYS A 619 -15.86 18.98 -29.43
N CYS A 620 -16.36 20.18 -29.77
CA CYS A 620 -17.12 20.39 -31.00
C CYS A 620 -16.14 20.74 -32.12
N PRO A 621 -15.82 19.82 -33.05
CA PRO A 621 -14.85 20.11 -34.09
C PRO A 621 -15.38 21.16 -35.09
N GLU A 622 -14.52 22.13 -35.45
CA GLU A 622 -14.84 23.16 -36.46
C GLU A 622 -14.94 22.55 -37.86
N ASN A 623 -15.93 22.99 -38.65
CA ASN A 623 -16.14 22.57 -40.06
C ASN A 623 -16.46 21.08 -40.28
N VAL A 624 -17.05 20.41 -39.29
CA VAL A 624 -17.47 19.01 -39.36
C VAL A 624 -19.01 18.91 -39.42
N ASN A 625 -19.53 18.02 -40.25
CA ASN A 625 -20.96 17.78 -40.46
C ASN A 625 -21.43 16.55 -39.64
N GLU A 626 -22.75 16.41 -39.46
CA GLU A 626 -23.35 15.27 -38.73
C GLU A 626 -23.07 13.89 -39.35
N LYS A 627 -22.54 13.84 -40.57
CA LYS A 627 -22.17 12.59 -41.27
C LYS A 627 -20.73 12.16 -41.04
N ASP A 628 -19.92 13.05 -40.49
CA ASP A 628 -18.52 12.75 -40.21
C ASP A 628 -18.41 11.81 -38.99
N PRO A 629 -17.39 10.94 -38.95
CA PRO A 629 -17.22 10.00 -37.86
C PRO A 629 -16.86 10.71 -36.56
N ILE A 630 -17.31 10.13 -35.44
CA ILE A 630 -16.81 10.50 -34.11
C ILE A 630 -15.31 10.14 -34.05
N ARG A 631 -14.50 11.02 -33.48
CA ARG A 631 -13.06 10.78 -33.28
C ARG A 631 -12.70 10.91 -31.81
N ALA A 632 -11.72 10.17 -31.35
CA ALA A 632 -11.19 10.27 -29.99
C ALA A 632 -9.69 10.54 -30.02
N GLN A 633 -9.23 11.41 -29.11
CA GLN A 633 -7.83 11.55 -28.77
C GLN A 633 -7.58 10.81 -27.45
N THR A 634 -7.22 9.53 -27.58
CA THR A 634 -7.12 8.60 -26.44
C THR A 634 -6.19 9.08 -25.33
N CYS A 635 -5.08 9.71 -25.70
CA CYS A 635 -4.05 10.22 -24.77
C CYS A 635 -4.59 11.16 -23.68
N ILE A 636 -5.63 11.93 -24.00
CA ILE A 636 -6.21 12.94 -23.10
C ILE A 636 -7.73 12.77 -22.94
N SER A 637 -8.28 11.64 -23.43
CA SER A 637 -9.71 11.30 -23.34
C SER A 637 -10.64 12.39 -23.89
N VAL A 638 -10.25 13.03 -25.00
CA VAL A 638 -11.07 14.01 -25.72
C VAL A 638 -11.89 13.30 -26.78
N LEU A 639 -13.20 13.56 -26.82
CA LEU A 639 -14.14 13.09 -27.82
C LEU A 639 -14.52 14.25 -28.75
N TYR A 640 -14.11 14.17 -30.00
CA TYR A 640 -14.57 15.07 -31.06
C TYR A 640 -15.92 14.59 -31.54
N LEU A 641 -16.97 15.26 -31.08
CA LEU A 641 -18.36 14.88 -31.32
C LEU A 641 -18.99 15.90 -32.29
N PRO A 642 -19.35 15.51 -33.53
CA PRO A 642 -20.13 16.36 -34.43
C PRO A 642 -21.50 16.73 -33.84
N LYS A 643 -22.07 17.87 -34.25
CA LYS A 643 -23.43 18.26 -33.83
C LYS A 643 -24.46 17.38 -34.56
N TYR A 644 -25.18 16.56 -33.80
CA TYR A 644 -26.22 15.69 -34.34
C TYR A 644 -27.61 16.30 -34.16
N SER A 645 -28.46 16.16 -35.19
CA SER A 645 -29.83 16.65 -35.22
C SER A 645 -30.86 15.70 -34.58
N THR A 646 -30.57 14.40 -34.55
CA THR A 646 -31.50 13.36 -34.06
C THR A 646 -30.82 12.31 -33.21
N MET A 647 -31.60 11.63 -32.36
CA MET A 647 -31.13 10.53 -31.52
C MET A 647 -30.61 9.36 -32.35
N GLU A 648 -31.31 9.01 -33.44
CA GLU A 648 -30.93 7.92 -34.34
C GLU A 648 -29.53 8.12 -34.91
N ARG A 649 -29.17 9.36 -35.30
CA ARG A 649 -27.83 9.66 -35.80
C ARG A 649 -26.73 9.49 -34.75
N VAL A 650 -27.01 9.87 -33.51
CA VAL A 650 -26.07 9.66 -32.40
C VAL A 650 -25.88 8.17 -32.15
N GLU A 651 -26.96 7.39 -32.13
CA GLU A 651 -26.90 5.92 -31.94
C GLU A 651 -26.11 5.25 -33.08
N GLU A 652 -26.38 5.61 -34.34
CA GLU A 652 -25.63 5.12 -35.51
C GLU A 652 -24.14 5.46 -35.41
N ALA A 653 -23.80 6.73 -35.15
CA ALA A 653 -22.41 7.18 -35.08
C ALA A 653 -21.65 6.53 -33.92
N LEU A 654 -22.32 6.37 -32.77
CA LEU A 654 -21.75 5.67 -31.61
C LEU A 654 -21.50 4.19 -31.92
N GLN A 655 -22.43 3.52 -32.61
CA GLN A 655 -22.24 2.14 -33.05
C GLN A 655 -21.08 2.00 -34.05
N VAL A 656 -20.93 2.95 -34.97
CA VAL A 656 -19.77 2.98 -35.88
C VAL A 656 -18.46 3.16 -35.10
N ALA A 657 -18.43 4.06 -34.11
CA ALA A 657 -17.24 4.32 -33.31
C ALA A 657 -16.79 3.10 -32.49
N ILE A 658 -17.73 2.45 -31.77
CA ILE A 658 -17.37 1.30 -30.91
C ILE A 658 -16.96 0.05 -31.70
N ASN A 659 -17.44 -0.10 -32.94
CA ASN A 659 -17.11 -1.23 -33.80
C ASN A 659 -15.85 -1.00 -34.65
N ASN A 660 -15.39 0.25 -34.80
CA ASN A 660 -14.16 0.63 -35.51
C ASN A 660 -13.06 1.13 -34.56
N SER A 661 -13.01 0.60 -33.34
CA SER A 661 -12.15 1.07 -32.24
C SER A 661 -10.66 0.73 -32.34
N ARG A 662 -10.17 0.23 -33.48
CA ARG A 662 -8.76 -0.15 -33.69
C ARG A 662 -8.16 0.61 -34.87
N GLY A 663 -7.03 1.29 -34.64
CA GLY A 663 -6.35 2.11 -35.64
C GLY A 663 -6.56 3.62 -35.43
N PHE A 664 -5.48 4.40 -35.54
CA PHE A 664 -5.54 5.87 -35.55
C PHE A 664 -5.84 6.43 -36.97
N GLY A 665 -6.76 5.79 -37.69
CA GLY A 665 -7.08 6.07 -39.10
C GLY A 665 -8.46 6.69 -39.30
#